data_AF-A0A9X4SBG4-F1
#
_entry.id   AF-A0A9X4SBG4-F1
#
_cell.length_a   1.000
_cell.length_b   1.000
_cell.length_c   1.000
_cell.angle_alpha   90.00
_cell.angle_beta   90.00
_cell.angle_gamma   90.00
#
_symmetry.space_group_name_H-M   'P 1'
#
loop_
_entity.id
_entity.type
_entity.pdbx_description
1 polymer ?
#
loop_
_entity_poly.entity_id
_entity_poly.type
_entity_poly.pdbx_seq_one_letter_code
_entity_poly.pdbx_strand_id
1 'polypeptide(L)'
;MPTDRFVDLQHVMVTPQRPKAGVMHAVRLDPGVARMRLDRIRPELFGVVASLGFERADSPNPISPAAQPTDTTLFESAVGDVRYYLPRYRLRTTAPGRYDVNVVADPQASGLWVVSLGLEAFPAPELGDAARTAQVLPHQLNAAVHFRMPGSSVERRLPVSELINDARGPVAVVRVGLSERDELLGAFMAQSAGACLRLQRSYTVSVEMPATAPPPPPPPTRTPIPRPPRPIPVRPPRPGGVFRPQLMEARPVAMHLASAPMAVAVDRQLLLRRRFEIDPALVASATTSPTPARRFRALSQNQAVDMALWFDSGLHSYVYPNGSPSTGTVASLQMHSVPYTAPGRSTRHHSYLQSSSNPTRFYFLPDAFRLARTEHAPFKPALAFVVDQSPDAPQADPNATPATPPKSAVELIADVRPVTDGKRLLLAKEALKGKLPTTGVPPGEISLEPLLAPSVLRLGLPRGGRMQTVEVAAQVDLANGFQLSERFALDDFQDVFAALMAPQSAALLQGNVAVSTGLGGEILVPVELNFHTLEGELFQTTETPDPVTGSVAVQLLNQTGGALRIPALPVWLSRDGLMLAARTEGLDLSQPVELPADGQLGFRVLPTEPWPATVAPTSVPDAVFDTSSITAVPDAKALFEQTFDNSVAQETARAITVMTDAEVLASAQAPDKAIRLVIIEFRGNKSVRLSASKLEETVEVPVALMDVLLRRDTEGQYEFRQTVVFASGAQQSDGWRKSDLGLLFVPFTGGN
;
A
#
# COMPACT_ATOMS: atom_id res chain seq x y z
N MET A 1 -28.79 -6.80 -86.97
CA MET A 1 -27.68 -5.96 -86.45
C MET A 1 -27.96 -5.66 -84.99
N PRO A 2 -26.99 -5.82 -84.09
CA PRO A 2 -26.74 -7.16 -83.56
C PRO A 2 -26.62 -7.25 -82.01
N THR A 3 -26.86 -8.48 -81.55
CA THR A 3 -26.17 -9.29 -80.51
C THR A 3 -26.11 -8.82 -79.05
N ASP A 4 -26.71 -9.51 -78.08
CA ASP A 4 -26.53 -10.90 -77.55
C ASP A 4 -25.38 -11.08 -76.54
N ARG A 5 -25.76 -11.70 -75.40
CA ARG A 5 -25.04 -12.56 -74.43
C ARG A 5 -25.03 -12.01 -72.99
N PHE A 6 -25.67 -12.64 -71.99
CA PHE A 6 -25.49 -13.97 -71.35
C PHE A 6 -24.19 -14.14 -70.53
N VAL A 7 -24.36 -14.78 -69.35
CA VAL A 7 -23.39 -15.66 -68.62
C VAL A 7 -22.36 -14.91 -67.73
N ASP A 8 -21.93 -15.33 -66.53
CA ASP A 8 -22.16 -16.54 -65.70
C ASP A 8 -21.80 -16.24 -64.22
N LEU A 9 -22.40 -17.04 -63.32
CA LEU A 9 -21.78 -17.46 -62.08
C LEU A 9 -20.71 -18.50 -62.40
N GLN A 10 -19.42 -18.25 -62.23
CA GLN A 10 -18.43 -19.33 -62.10
C GLN A 10 -17.35 -19.06 -61.05
N HIS A 11 -17.21 -20.07 -60.20
CA HIS A 11 -16.11 -20.35 -59.30
C HIS A 11 -14.74 -20.13 -59.96
N VAL A 12 -13.89 -19.32 -59.32
CA VAL A 12 -12.44 -19.56 -59.40
C VAL A 12 -12.09 -20.50 -58.26
N MET A 13 -11.85 -21.76 -58.63
CA MET A 13 -11.15 -22.73 -57.80
C MET A 13 -9.84 -22.11 -57.32
N VAL A 14 -9.72 -21.85 -56.02
CA VAL A 14 -8.42 -21.72 -55.38
C VAL A 14 -7.92 -23.14 -55.13
N THR A 15 -7.09 -23.62 -56.05
CA THR A 15 -6.24 -24.79 -55.84
C THR A 15 -5.46 -24.58 -54.54
N PRO A 16 -5.43 -25.54 -53.59
CA PRO A 16 -4.56 -25.42 -52.43
C PRO A 16 -3.11 -25.51 -52.90
N GLN A 17 -2.43 -24.37 -53.02
CA GLN A 17 -0.99 -24.38 -53.07
C GLN A 17 -0.49 -24.92 -51.73
N ARG A 18 0.20 -26.06 -51.80
CA ARG A 18 1.01 -26.61 -50.71
C ARG A 18 1.78 -25.47 -50.04
N PRO A 19 1.73 -25.32 -48.70
CA PRO A 19 2.62 -24.41 -48.02
C PRO A 19 4.05 -24.90 -48.27
N LYS A 20 4.80 -24.13 -49.08
CA LYS A 20 6.25 -24.21 -49.07
C LYS A 20 6.70 -23.85 -47.66
N ALA A 21 7.57 -24.70 -47.11
CA ALA A 21 8.17 -24.58 -45.79
C ALA A 21 8.51 -23.12 -45.47
N GLY A 22 7.71 -22.51 -44.60
CA GLY A 22 8.00 -21.22 -44.03
C GLY A 22 9.17 -21.38 -43.08
N VAL A 23 10.27 -20.72 -43.40
CA VAL A 23 11.41 -20.53 -42.49
C VAL A 23 10.87 -19.78 -41.27
N MET A 24 10.80 -20.46 -40.12
CA MET A 24 10.37 -19.87 -38.86
C MET A 24 11.40 -18.83 -38.40
N HIS A 25 10.93 -17.62 -38.09
CA HIS A 25 11.69 -16.67 -37.30
C HIS A 25 11.59 -17.06 -35.82
N ALA A 26 12.68 -17.59 -35.26
CA ALA A 26 12.88 -17.58 -33.81
C ALA A 26 13.03 -16.10 -33.39
N VAL A 27 11.99 -15.52 -32.79
CA VAL A 27 12.05 -14.16 -32.26
C VAL A 27 12.68 -14.22 -30.87
N ARG A 28 13.92 -13.77 -30.77
CA ARG A 28 14.55 -13.44 -29.48
C ARG A 28 13.95 -12.11 -29.06
N LEU A 29 13.02 -12.13 -28.10
CA LEU A 29 12.45 -10.89 -27.58
C LEU A 29 13.47 -10.22 -26.64
N ASP A 30 13.68 -8.93 -26.87
CA ASP A 30 14.20 -8.01 -25.86
C ASP A 30 13.31 -8.13 -24.60
N PRO A 31 13.88 -8.15 -23.38
CA PRO A 31 13.15 -8.39 -22.13
C PRO A 31 12.06 -7.34 -21.81
N GLY A 32 11.89 -6.30 -22.64
CA GLY A 32 10.84 -5.30 -22.52
C GLY A 32 9.50 -5.65 -23.19
N VAL A 33 9.36 -6.81 -23.87
CA VAL A 33 8.13 -7.09 -24.66
C VAL A 33 7.38 -8.38 -24.35
N ALA A 34 7.82 -9.15 -23.36
CA ALA A 34 6.91 -10.02 -22.62
C ALA A 34 6.69 -9.33 -21.27
N ARG A 35 5.45 -9.24 -20.78
CA ARG A 35 5.21 -8.95 -19.36
C ARG A 35 5.77 -10.14 -18.56
N MET A 36 7.09 -10.16 -18.37
CA MET A 36 7.78 -11.05 -17.45
C MET A 36 8.11 -10.25 -16.19
N ARG A 37 7.38 -10.58 -15.13
CA ARG A 37 7.80 -10.32 -13.76
C ARG A 37 9.08 -11.10 -13.49
N LEU A 38 10.16 -10.38 -13.21
CA LEU A 38 11.38 -10.93 -12.60
C LEU A 38 11.32 -10.71 -11.09
N ASP A 39 10.31 -11.26 -10.42
CA ASP A 39 10.24 -11.32 -8.96
C ASP A 39 9.50 -12.60 -8.53
N ARG A 40 10.11 -13.75 -8.82
CA ARG A 40 9.82 -15.02 -8.13
C ARG A 40 11.13 -15.55 -7.56
N ILE A 41 11.60 -14.94 -6.48
CA ILE A 41 12.27 -15.71 -5.44
C ILE A 41 11.15 -16.17 -4.50
N ARG A 42 10.98 -17.48 -4.38
CA ARG A 42 10.22 -18.09 -3.30
C ARG A 42 11.13 -18.15 -2.07
N PRO A 43 10.77 -17.49 -0.96
CA PRO A 43 11.02 -18.04 0.35
C PRO A 43 9.67 -18.59 0.83
N GLU A 44 9.59 -19.90 0.81
CA GLU A 44 8.58 -20.79 1.39
C GLU A 44 7.61 -20.13 2.39
N LEU A 45 6.29 -20.32 2.24
CA LEU A 45 5.61 -21.42 2.95
C LEU A 45 5.86 -21.40 4.48
N PHE A 46 5.86 -20.23 5.11
CA PHE A 46 5.78 -20.12 6.57
C PHE A 46 4.63 -19.20 6.98
N GLY A 47 3.65 -19.82 7.63
CA GLY A 47 2.45 -19.16 8.12
C GLY A 47 2.75 -18.09 9.15
N VAL A 48 1.88 -17.08 9.16
CA VAL A 48 1.67 -16.17 10.28
C VAL A 48 1.08 -16.99 11.43
N VAL A 49 1.95 -17.71 12.15
CA VAL A 49 1.72 -18.03 13.55
C VAL A 49 2.48 -16.96 14.30
N ALA A 50 1.81 -16.23 15.20
CA ALA A 50 2.48 -15.34 16.13
C ALA A 50 3.58 -16.14 16.85
N SER A 51 4.83 -15.97 16.42
CA SER A 51 5.94 -16.74 16.96
C SER A 51 6.07 -16.35 18.42
N LEU A 52 6.11 -17.36 19.31
CA LEU A 52 6.18 -17.20 20.75
C LEU A 52 7.47 -16.49 21.23
N GLY A 53 8.30 -15.95 20.34
CA GLY A 53 9.66 -15.49 20.61
C GLY A 53 10.57 -16.65 21.05
N PHE A 54 11.87 -16.45 20.93
CA PHE A 54 12.90 -17.38 21.41
C PHE A 54 13.71 -16.77 22.55
N GLU A 55 14.41 -17.59 23.33
CA GLU A 55 15.31 -17.08 24.37
C GLU A 55 16.58 -16.48 23.75
N ARG A 56 17.26 -15.60 24.51
CA ARG A 56 18.48 -14.94 24.04
C ARG A 56 19.51 -15.93 23.49
N ALA A 57 19.74 -17.03 24.21
CA ALA A 57 20.75 -18.04 23.91
C ALA A 57 20.46 -18.82 22.62
N ASP A 58 19.19 -18.91 22.22
CA ASP A 58 18.74 -19.64 21.03
C ASP A 58 18.73 -18.77 19.76
N SER A 59 19.16 -17.51 19.88
CA SER A 59 19.12 -16.58 18.75
C SER A 59 20.07 -17.02 17.62
N PRO A 60 19.56 -17.23 16.39
CA PRO A 60 20.41 -17.54 15.23
C PRO A 60 21.12 -16.29 14.67
N ASN A 61 20.78 -15.09 15.16
CA ASN A 61 21.29 -13.81 14.69
C ASN A 61 21.91 -13.00 15.84
N PRO A 62 22.80 -12.04 15.54
CA PRO A 62 23.26 -11.06 16.53
C PRO A 62 22.10 -10.28 17.15
N ILE A 63 22.24 -9.93 18.42
CA ILE A 63 21.22 -9.32 19.26
C ILE A 63 21.45 -7.82 19.31
N SER A 64 20.38 -7.08 19.03
CA SER A 64 20.35 -5.63 19.20
C SER A 64 19.86 -5.26 20.60
N PRO A 65 20.54 -4.36 21.32
CA PRO A 65 20.04 -3.78 22.56
C PRO A 65 18.90 -2.77 22.30
N ALA A 66 18.74 -2.28 21.07
CA ALA A 66 17.70 -1.34 20.68
C ALA A 66 16.57 -2.05 19.91
N ALA A 67 15.31 -1.66 20.17
CA ALA A 67 14.15 -2.17 19.44
C ALA A 67 14.15 -1.75 17.96
N GLN A 68 14.80 -0.63 17.64
CA GLN A 68 15.04 -0.12 16.28
C GLN A 68 16.56 0.07 16.08
N PRO A 69 17.29 -0.98 15.68
CA PRO A 69 18.73 -0.92 15.53
C PRO A 69 19.17 -0.01 14.38
N THR A 70 20.22 0.78 14.61
CA THR A 70 20.89 1.65 13.62
C THR A 70 22.36 1.28 13.44
N ASP A 71 23.07 1.92 12.49
CA ASP A 71 24.51 1.73 12.30
C ASP A 71 25.39 2.29 13.43
N THR A 72 24.81 3.04 14.36
CA THR A 72 25.42 3.48 15.62
C THR A 72 25.18 2.51 16.77
N THR A 73 24.51 1.38 16.52
CA THR A 73 24.21 0.36 17.53
C THR A 73 25.30 -0.71 17.56
N LEU A 74 25.76 -1.06 18.76
CA LEU A 74 26.64 -2.21 18.95
C LEU A 74 25.78 -3.46 19.20
N PHE A 75 25.97 -4.48 18.38
CA PHE A 75 25.26 -5.75 18.48
C PHE A 75 26.12 -6.76 19.25
N GLU A 76 25.47 -7.77 19.82
CA GLU A 76 26.15 -8.83 20.57
C GLU A 76 25.78 -10.20 20.02
N SER A 77 26.65 -11.20 20.13
CA SER A 77 26.26 -12.59 19.92
C SER A 77 25.18 -13.00 20.92
N ALA A 78 24.53 -14.14 20.68
CA ALA A 78 23.56 -14.73 21.61
C ALA A 78 24.14 -14.93 23.02
N VAL A 79 25.43 -15.25 23.11
CA VAL A 79 26.18 -15.50 24.35
C VAL A 79 26.78 -14.21 24.93
N GLY A 80 26.94 -13.15 24.14
CA GLY A 80 27.50 -11.85 24.53
C GLY A 80 29.04 -11.77 24.51
N ASP A 81 29.70 -12.78 23.96
CA ASP A 81 31.17 -12.88 23.86
C ASP A 81 31.76 -12.14 22.65
N VAL A 82 30.99 -12.02 21.56
CA VAL A 82 31.37 -11.30 20.34
C VAL A 82 30.48 -10.08 20.17
N ARG A 83 31.10 -8.95 19.85
CA ARG A 83 30.40 -7.72 19.48
C ARG A 83 30.47 -7.50 17.99
N TYR A 84 29.40 -6.98 17.41
CA TYR A 84 29.34 -6.61 16.00
C TYR A 84 28.96 -5.14 15.83
N TYR A 85 29.37 -4.55 14.71
CA TYR A 85 28.89 -3.25 14.25
C TYR A 85 28.46 -3.34 12.79
N LEU A 86 27.45 -2.56 12.40
CA LEU A 86 27.09 -2.41 10.99
C LEU A 86 28.03 -1.38 10.36
N PRO A 87 28.82 -1.73 9.32
CA PRO A 87 29.81 -0.81 8.77
C PRO A 87 29.15 0.30 7.93
N ARG A 88 29.78 1.48 7.94
CA ARG A 88 29.62 2.51 6.90
C ARG A 88 30.67 2.28 5.82
N TYR A 89 30.47 2.89 4.66
CA TYR A 89 31.36 2.75 3.50
C TYR A 89 31.83 4.11 3.03
N ARG A 90 33.07 4.19 2.54
CA ARG A 90 33.63 5.37 1.86
C ARG A 90 34.47 4.94 0.67
N LEU A 91 34.75 5.86 -0.26
CA LEU A 91 35.67 5.59 -1.37
C LEU A 91 37.06 5.28 -0.81
N ARG A 92 37.62 4.17 -1.27
CA ARG A 92 39.00 3.77 -0.96
C ARG A 92 39.97 4.72 -1.65
N THR A 93 41.08 5.03 -0.99
CA THR A 93 42.18 5.82 -1.57
C THR A 93 43.35 4.93 -1.96
N THR A 94 43.88 5.07 -3.17
CA THR A 94 45.07 4.32 -3.63
C THR A 94 46.39 5.05 -3.32
N ALA A 95 46.33 6.38 -3.18
CA ALA A 95 47.44 7.24 -2.80
C ALA A 95 46.87 8.53 -2.16
N PRO A 96 47.68 9.34 -1.46
CA PRO A 96 47.20 10.62 -0.93
C PRO A 96 46.55 11.47 -2.03
N GLY A 97 45.28 11.85 -1.83
CA GLY A 97 44.51 12.63 -2.81
C GLY A 97 44.02 11.87 -4.04
N ARG A 98 44.17 10.52 -4.08
CA ARG A 98 43.72 9.69 -5.20
C ARG A 98 42.78 8.58 -4.73
N TYR A 99 41.54 8.63 -5.20
CA TYR A 99 40.53 7.58 -5.03
C TYR A 99 40.74 6.41 -5.98
N ASP A 100 40.32 5.22 -5.55
CA ASP A 100 40.28 4.01 -6.35
C ASP A 100 39.05 4.02 -7.28
N VAL A 101 39.12 4.85 -8.32
CA VAL A 101 38.09 4.99 -9.34
C VAL A 101 38.72 4.74 -10.70
N ASN A 102 38.09 3.88 -11.51
CA ASN A 102 38.57 3.56 -12.84
C ASN A 102 37.43 3.62 -13.86
N VAL A 103 37.70 4.17 -15.04
CA VAL A 103 36.73 4.32 -16.14
C VAL A 103 37.39 3.84 -17.43
N VAL A 104 36.95 2.68 -17.92
CA VAL A 104 37.54 2.03 -19.10
C VAL A 104 36.46 1.52 -20.04
N ALA A 105 36.79 1.42 -21.33
CA ALA A 105 35.92 0.72 -22.28
C ALA A 105 35.86 -0.76 -21.90
N ASP A 106 34.67 -1.38 -21.97
CA ASP A 106 34.50 -2.79 -21.67
C ASP A 106 35.18 -3.63 -22.77
N PRO A 107 36.22 -4.43 -22.45
CA PRO A 107 36.90 -5.24 -23.45
C PRO A 107 36.06 -6.43 -23.94
N GLN A 108 35.01 -6.81 -23.21
CA GLN A 108 34.16 -7.97 -23.53
C GLN A 108 32.86 -7.57 -24.23
N ALA A 109 32.47 -6.29 -24.19
CA ALA A 109 31.25 -5.78 -24.81
C ALA A 109 31.51 -4.50 -25.60
N SER A 110 31.41 -4.58 -26.93
CA SER A 110 31.64 -3.42 -27.81
C SER A 110 30.64 -2.29 -27.51
N GLY A 111 31.14 -1.12 -27.12
CA GLY A 111 30.33 0.09 -26.94
C GLY A 111 29.90 0.39 -25.49
N LEU A 112 30.23 -0.48 -24.52
CA LEU A 112 30.00 -0.23 -23.10
C LEU A 112 31.27 0.28 -22.40
N TRP A 113 31.05 0.98 -21.29
CA TRP A 113 32.07 1.50 -20.39
C TRP A 113 31.85 0.95 -18.99
N VAL A 114 32.96 0.62 -18.33
CA VAL A 114 33.00 0.11 -16.97
C VAL A 114 33.51 1.24 -16.07
N VAL A 115 32.67 1.68 -15.14
CA VAL A 115 33.03 2.59 -14.05
C VAL A 115 33.11 1.80 -12.76
N SER A 116 34.31 1.67 -12.21
CA SER A 116 34.58 0.93 -10.97
C SER A 116 34.85 1.91 -9.82
N LEU A 117 34.16 1.71 -8.70
CA LEU A 117 34.31 2.50 -7.46
C LEU A 117 34.77 1.56 -6.33
N GLY A 118 36.04 1.64 -5.94
CA GLY A 118 36.59 0.88 -4.83
C GLY A 118 36.11 1.44 -3.49
N LEU A 119 35.61 0.57 -2.60
CA LEU A 119 35.02 0.93 -1.32
C LEU A 119 35.84 0.35 -0.16
N GLU A 120 35.86 1.07 0.96
CA GLU A 120 36.36 0.57 2.23
C GLU A 120 35.30 0.69 3.33
N ALA A 121 35.18 -0.37 4.13
CA ALA A 121 34.28 -0.42 5.28
C ALA A 121 34.93 0.21 6.51
N PHE A 122 34.18 1.01 7.26
CA PHE A 122 34.63 1.60 8.50
C PHE A 122 33.48 1.68 9.52
N PRO A 123 33.76 1.63 10.84
CA PRO A 123 32.72 1.76 11.85
C PRO A 123 32.16 3.18 11.93
N ALA A 124 30.91 3.30 12.37
CA ALA A 124 30.32 4.59 12.70
C ALA A 124 31.20 5.31 13.76
N PRO A 125 31.65 6.56 13.54
CA PRO A 125 32.50 7.28 14.49
C PRO A 125 31.96 7.35 15.92
N GLU A 126 30.64 7.30 16.06
CA GLU A 126 29.87 7.31 17.30
C GLU A 126 30.16 6.08 18.18
N LEU A 127 30.63 4.97 17.58
CA LEU A 127 31.04 3.77 18.31
C LEU A 127 32.42 3.92 18.97
N GLY A 128 33.23 4.88 18.52
CA GLY A 128 34.56 5.16 19.05
C GLY A 128 35.41 3.89 19.24
N ASP A 129 35.98 3.74 20.44
CA ASP A 129 36.87 2.63 20.77
C ASP A 129 36.18 1.28 20.85
N ALA A 130 34.85 1.25 21.07
CA ALA A 130 34.08 0.02 21.13
C ALA A 130 34.07 -0.74 19.80
N ALA A 131 34.27 -0.03 18.67
CA ALA A 131 34.37 -0.64 17.36
C ALA A 131 35.69 -1.39 17.13
N ARG A 132 36.78 -1.04 17.84
CA ARG A 132 38.11 -1.64 17.60
C ARG A 132 38.14 -3.15 17.89
N THR A 133 37.31 -3.60 18.82
CA THR A 133 37.20 -5.01 19.22
C THR A 133 35.96 -5.70 18.66
N ALA A 134 35.12 -4.97 17.93
CA ALA A 134 33.90 -5.48 17.33
C ALA A 134 34.16 -5.97 15.89
N GLN A 135 33.40 -6.97 15.47
CA GLN A 135 33.45 -7.53 14.13
C GLN A 135 32.41 -6.85 13.22
N VAL A 136 32.62 -6.93 11.91
CA VAL A 136 31.62 -6.48 10.94
C VAL A 136 30.39 -7.38 11.02
N LEU A 137 29.21 -6.78 11.18
CA LEU A 137 27.94 -7.49 11.16
C LEU A 137 27.71 -8.12 9.77
N PRO A 138 27.32 -9.41 9.67
CA PRO A 138 26.93 -10.01 8.39
C PRO A 138 25.76 -9.25 7.75
N HIS A 139 25.93 -8.82 6.50
CA HIS A 139 24.92 -8.07 5.76
C HIS A 139 25.09 -8.26 4.25
N GLN A 140 24.02 -7.98 3.50
CA GLN A 140 24.01 -7.92 2.05
C GLN A 140 24.05 -6.47 1.59
N LEU A 141 24.82 -6.19 0.53
CA LEU A 141 24.94 -4.87 -0.06
C LEU A 141 24.23 -4.80 -1.41
N ASN A 142 23.39 -3.79 -1.56
CA ASN A 142 22.87 -3.34 -2.86
C ASN A 142 23.29 -1.90 -3.08
N ALA A 143 23.61 -1.52 -4.32
CA ALA A 143 24.17 -0.21 -4.60
C ALA A 143 23.59 0.41 -5.88
N ALA A 144 23.45 1.73 -5.89
CA ALA A 144 23.13 2.50 -7.09
C ALA A 144 23.80 3.88 -7.01
N VAL A 145 24.21 4.41 -8.16
CA VAL A 145 24.68 5.79 -8.25
C VAL A 145 23.51 6.70 -8.57
N HIS A 146 23.30 7.71 -7.74
CA HIS A 146 22.28 8.73 -7.87
C HIS A 146 22.94 10.05 -8.24
N PHE A 147 22.39 10.84 -9.17
CA PHE A 147 22.89 12.19 -9.46
C PHE A 147 21.85 13.02 -10.20
N ARG A 148 21.92 14.34 -10.08
CA ARG A 148 21.10 15.25 -10.88
C ARG A 148 21.79 15.66 -12.15
N MET A 149 21.04 15.77 -13.23
CA MET A 149 21.59 16.28 -14.49
C MET A 149 22.05 17.74 -14.31
N PRO A 150 23.20 18.15 -14.87
CA PRO A 150 23.66 19.54 -14.79
C PRO A 150 22.59 20.52 -15.27
N GLY A 151 22.23 21.50 -14.44
CA GLY A 151 21.20 22.50 -14.74
C GLY A 151 19.74 22.03 -14.60
N SER A 152 19.51 20.87 -13.98
CA SER A 152 18.18 20.27 -13.80
C SER A 152 17.96 19.77 -12.37
N SER A 153 16.69 19.59 -11.97
CA SER A 153 16.29 18.90 -10.74
C SER A 153 16.09 17.39 -10.94
N VAL A 154 16.23 16.88 -12.17
CA VAL A 154 16.03 15.45 -12.52
C VAL A 154 17.13 14.60 -11.91
N GLU A 155 16.76 13.67 -11.03
CA GLU A 155 17.63 12.66 -10.44
C GLU A 155 17.70 11.41 -11.34
N ARG A 156 18.91 11.01 -11.71
CA ARG A 156 19.27 9.80 -12.45
C ARG A 156 19.73 8.75 -11.45
N ARG A 157 19.29 7.51 -11.64
CA ARG A 157 19.74 6.35 -10.86
C ARG A 157 20.35 5.31 -11.80
N LEU A 158 21.64 5.04 -11.63
CA LEU A 158 22.36 3.99 -12.33
C LEU A 158 22.57 2.80 -11.39
N PRO A 159 21.97 1.62 -11.66
CA PRO A 159 22.20 0.46 -10.82
C PRO A 159 23.66 0.03 -10.91
N VAL A 160 24.23 -0.38 -9.77
CA VAL A 160 25.53 -1.07 -9.77
C VAL A 160 25.29 -2.45 -10.37
N SER A 161 25.89 -2.69 -11.53
CA SER A 161 25.73 -3.93 -12.29
C SER A 161 26.33 -5.12 -11.55
N GLU A 162 27.37 -4.89 -10.77
CA GLU A 162 28.07 -5.94 -10.04
C GLU A 162 28.77 -5.36 -8.81
N LEU A 163 28.72 -6.09 -7.70
CA LEU A 163 29.41 -5.75 -6.46
C LEU A 163 30.42 -6.86 -6.18
N ILE A 164 31.65 -6.66 -6.66
CA ILE A 164 32.73 -7.65 -6.55
C ILE A 164 33.56 -7.37 -5.31
N ASN A 165 34.18 -8.40 -4.73
CA ASN A 165 35.17 -8.23 -3.67
C ASN A 165 36.57 -8.46 -4.22
N ASP A 166 37.45 -7.48 -4.05
CA ASP A 166 38.88 -7.65 -4.27
C ASP A 166 39.62 -7.87 -2.93
N ALA A 167 40.94 -8.06 -2.98
CA ALA A 167 41.76 -8.27 -1.78
C ALA A 167 41.73 -7.09 -0.78
N ARG A 168 41.18 -5.93 -1.17
CA ARG A 168 41.16 -4.68 -0.42
C ARG A 168 39.73 -4.25 -0.08
N GLY A 169 38.69 -5.00 -0.44
CA GLY A 169 37.29 -4.70 -0.12
C GLY A 169 36.32 -4.75 -1.31
N PRO A 170 35.06 -4.32 -1.12
CA PRO A 170 34.07 -4.31 -2.18
C PRO A 170 34.36 -3.24 -3.23
N VAL A 171 34.02 -3.54 -4.48
CA VAL A 171 34.11 -2.65 -5.64
C VAL A 171 32.75 -2.62 -6.31
N ALA A 172 32.14 -1.44 -6.36
CA ALA A 172 30.91 -1.23 -7.09
C ALA A 172 31.23 -0.98 -8.57
N VAL A 173 30.71 -1.84 -9.44
CA VAL A 173 30.93 -1.78 -10.89
C VAL A 173 29.64 -1.33 -11.57
N VAL A 174 29.71 -0.21 -12.27
CA VAL A 174 28.61 0.35 -13.06
C VAL A 174 28.98 0.19 -14.53
N ARG A 175 28.15 -0.54 -15.29
CA ARG A 175 28.31 -0.68 -16.75
C ARG A 175 27.33 0.27 -17.44
N VAL A 176 27.86 1.17 -18.25
CA VAL A 176 27.11 2.27 -18.88
C VAL A 176 27.46 2.42 -20.35
N GLY A 177 26.51 2.91 -21.14
CA GLY A 177 26.82 3.34 -22.51
C GLY A 177 27.72 4.57 -22.54
N LEU A 178 28.23 4.92 -23.73
CA LEU A 178 29.08 6.12 -23.92
C LEU A 178 28.42 7.42 -23.42
N SER A 179 27.12 7.59 -23.67
CA SER A 179 26.37 8.78 -23.23
C SER A 179 26.17 8.82 -21.72
N GLU A 180 25.77 7.71 -21.11
CA GLU A 180 25.60 7.59 -19.66
C GLU A 180 26.93 7.77 -18.91
N ARG A 181 28.04 7.31 -19.51
CA ARG A 181 29.39 7.63 -19.02
C ARG A 181 29.59 9.13 -18.99
N ASP A 182 29.31 9.84 -20.07
CA ASP A 182 29.53 11.28 -20.16
C ASP A 182 28.64 12.06 -19.19
N GLU A 183 27.39 11.64 -19.03
CA GLU A 183 26.47 12.20 -18.03
C GLU A 183 26.98 11.98 -16.59
N LEU A 184 27.38 10.75 -16.29
CA LEU A 184 27.91 10.38 -14.98
C LEU A 184 29.21 11.13 -14.66
N LEU A 185 30.13 11.21 -15.62
CA LEU A 185 31.37 11.98 -15.47
C LEU A 185 31.08 13.48 -15.34
N GLY A 186 30.13 14.02 -16.09
CA GLY A 186 29.68 15.41 -15.95
C GLY A 186 29.09 15.68 -14.56
N ALA A 187 28.28 14.75 -14.03
CA ALA A 187 27.72 14.83 -12.69
C ALA A 187 28.78 14.75 -11.59
N PHE A 188 29.83 13.95 -11.80
CA PHE A 188 30.98 13.91 -10.90
C PHE A 188 31.73 15.25 -10.85
N MET A 189 31.76 16.02 -11.93
CA MET A 189 32.40 17.34 -11.96
C MET A 189 31.55 18.42 -11.28
N ALA A 190 30.22 18.32 -11.36
CA ALA A 190 29.30 19.36 -10.92
C ALA A 190 28.80 19.10 -9.50
N GLN A 191 29.27 19.84 -8.50
CA GLN A 191 28.79 19.70 -7.12
C GLN A 191 27.26 19.91 -7.01
N SER A 192 26.68 20.76 -7.85
CA SER A 192 25.23 20.98 -7.95
C SER A 192 24.45 19.74 -8.39
N ALA A 193 25.09 18.81 -9.12
CA ALA A 193 24.50 17.54 -9.49
C ALA A 193 24.23 16.66 -8.26
N GLY A 194 24.93 16.86 -7.14
CA GLY A 194 24.71 16.05 -5.93
C GLY A 194 24.90 14.56 -6.17
N ALA A 195 25.84 14.19 -7.05
CA ALA A 195 26.11 12.79 -7.35
C ALA A 195 26.53 12.03 -6.08
N CYS A 196 25.95 10.86 -5.85
CA CYS A 196 26.26 10.01 -4.71
C CYS A 196 26.11 8.52 -5.04
N LEU A 197 26.87 7.66 -4.36
CA LEU A 197 26.66 6.22 -4.32
C LEU A 197 25.77 5.91 -3.12
N ARG A 198 24.55 5.43 -3.37
CA ARG A 198 23.62 4.96 -2.33
C ARG A 198 23.83 3.47 -2.11
N LEU A 199 24.24 3.11 -0.90
CA LEU A 199 24.47 1.73 -0.47
C LEU A 199 23.36 1.31 0.50
N GLN A 200 22.59 0.30 0.13
CA GLN A 200 21.60 -0.36 0.97
C GLN A 200 22.22 -1.59 1.64
N ARG A 201 22.23 -1.58 2.98
CA ARG A 201 22.73 -2.66 3.82
C ARG A 201 21.53 -3.43 4.39
N SER A 202 21.33 -4.66 3.92
CA SER A 202 20.27 -5.55 4.43
C SER A 202 20.86 -6.52 5.44
N TYR A 203 20.32 -6.57 6.64
CA TYR A 203 20.82 -7.41 7.73
C TYR A 203 19.70 -7.91 8.64
N THR A 204 19.93 -9.02 9.33
CA THR A 204 18.97 -9.62 10.26
C THR A 204 19.59 -9.67 11.65
N VAL A 205 18.86 -9.14 12.63
CA VAL A 205 19.24 -9.14 14.05
C VAL A 205 18.05 -9.54 14.90
N SER A 206 18.30 -9.95 16.14
CA SER A 206 17.24 -10.27 17.09
C SER A 206 17.01 -9.09 18.04
N VAL A 207 15.74 -8.70 18.23
CA VAL A 207 15.33 -7.63 19.14
C VAL A 207 14.45 -8.17 20.26
N GLU A 208 14.55 -7.57 21.45
CA GLU A 208 13.71 -7.92 22.58
C GLU A 208 12.24 -7.56 22.28
N MET A 209 11.33 -8.50 22.56
CA MET A 209 9.89 -8.27 22.41
C MET A 209 9.38 -7.45 23.60
N PRO A 210 8.46 -6.49 23.38
CA PRO A 210 7.82 -5.80 24.48
C PRO A 210 7.10 -6.81 25.37
N ALA A 211 7.28 -6.70 26.69
CA ALA A 211 6.62 -7.58 27.64
C ALA A 211 5.10 -7.49 27.43
N THR A 212 4.47 -8.60 27.06
CA THR A 212 3.01 -8.69 27.03
C THR A 212 2.50 -8.39 28.43
N ALA A 213 1.70 -7.32 28.58
CA ALA A 213 1.04 -7.05 29.85
C ALA A 213 0.26 -8.31 30.27
N PRO A 214 0.35 -8.74 31.54
CA PRO A 214 -0.42 -9.88 32.00
C PRO A 214 -1.90 -9.62 31.69
N PRO A 215 -2.66 -10.64 31.25
CA PRO A 215 -4.10 -10.48 31.06
C PRO A 215 -4.70 -9.93 32.34
N PRO A 216 -5.68 -9.01 32.26
CA PRO A 216 -6.33 -8.47 33.45
C PRO A 216 -6.85 -9.65 34.29
N PRO A 217 -6.71 -9.61 35.62
CA PRO A 217 -7.18 -10.69 36.47
C PRO A 217 -8.65 -10.98 36.15
N PRO A 218 -9.05 -12.27 36.11
CA PRO A 218 -10.45 -12.61 35.91
C PRO A 218 -11.29 -11.82 36.94
N PRO A 219 -12.43 -11.24 36.54
CA PRO A 219 -13.27 -10.50 37.46
C PRO A 219 -13.56 -11.39 38.67
N PRO A 220 -13.53 -10.85 39.90
CA PRO A 220 -13.69 -11.65 41.10
C PRO A 220 -14.97 -12.47 40.96
N THR A 221 -14.83 -13.79 41.02
CA THR A 221 -15.95 -14.72 41.08
C THR A 221 -16.81 -14.24 42.24
N ARG A 222 -17.97 -13.64 41.93
CA ARG A 222 -18.94 -13.25 42.94
C ARG A 222 -19.33 -14.52 43.68
N THR A 223 -18.76 -14.73 44.84
CA THR A 223 -19.31 -15.65 45.83
C THR A 223 -20.77 -15.22 46.04
N PRO A 224 -21.74 -16.13 45.95
CA PRO A 224 -23.12 -15.80 46.21
C PRO A 224 -23.20 -15.27 47.64
N ILE A 225 -23.48 -13.98 47.79
CA ILE A 225 -23.77 -13.37 49.07
C ILE A 225 -24.98 -14.13 49.64
N PRO A 226 -24.88 -14.80 50.80
CA PRO A 226 -26.03 -15.40 51.44
C PRO A 226 -27.04 -14.29 51.72
N ARG A 227 -28.23 -14.41 51.13
CA ARG A 227 -29.33 -13.46 51.35
C ARG A 227 -29.56 -13.33 52.87
N PRO A 228 -29.69 -12.11 53.41
CA PRO A 228 -30.12 -11.95 54.79
C PRO A 228 -31.51 -12.60 54.94
N PRO A 229 -31.76 -13.37 56.01
CA PRO A 229 -33.05 -14.02 56.23
C PRO A 229 -34.15 -12.97 56.40
N ARG A 230 -35.28 -13.21 55.73
CA ARG A 230 -36.51 -12.41 55.89
C ARG A 230 -36.93 -12.37 57.37
N PRO A 231 -37.45 -11.24 57.87
CA PRO A 231 -38.02 -11.19 59.20
C PRO A 231 -39.24 -12.13 59.27
N ILE A 232 -39.15 -13.12 60.15
CA ILE A 232 -40.22 -14.07 60.47
C ILE A 232 -41.24 -13.33 61.35
N PRO A 233 -42.55 -13.38 61.05
CA PRO A 233 -43.57 -12.82 61.92
C PRO A 233 -43.64 -13.62 63.23
N VAL A 234 -43.66 -12.89 64.35
CA VAL A 234 -43.76 -13.40 65.72
C VAL A 234 -45.03 -14.22 65.88
N ARG A 235 -44.87 -15.51 66.19
CA ARG A 235 -45.94 -16.38 66.68
C ARG A 235 -45.71 -16.61 68.18
N PRO A 236 -46.72 -16.45 69.05
CA PRO A 236 -46.51 -16.57 70.49
C PRO A 236 -46.26 -18.04 70.90
N PRO A 237 -45.36 -18.31 71.86
CA PRO A 237 -45.24 -19.65 72.44
C PRO A 237 -46.27 -19.84 73.56
N ARG A 238 -46.94 -21.00 73.52
CA ARG A 238 -47.60 -21.61 74.67
C ARG A 238 -46.62 -22.59 75.36
N PRO A 239 -46.87 -22.91 76.63
CA PRO A 239 -45.84 -23.13 77.63
C PRO A 239 -45.46 -24.59 77.81
N GLY A 240 -44.24 -24.82 78.29
CA GLY A 240 -43.86 -26.08 78.91
C GLY A 240 -42.37 -26.36 78.86
N GLY A 241 -41.75 -26.49 80.03
CA GLY A 241 -40.74 -27.54 80.19
C GLY A 241 -39.33 -27.14 80.62
N VAL A 242 -39.17 -26.81 81.90
CA VAL A 242 -38.15 -27.35 82.84
C VAL A 242 -36.65 -27.31 82.45
N PHE A 243 -35.95 -26.38 83.10
CA PHE A 243 -34.71 -26.54 83.91
C PHE A 243 -33.69 -27.65 83.58
N ARG A 244 -32.42 -27.24 83.43
CA ARG A 244 -31.36 -27.51 84.43
C ARG A 244 -30.06 -26.71 84.16
N PRO A 245 -29.50 -26.01 85.17
CA PRO A 245 -28.18 -25.39 85.12
C PRO A 245 -27.15 -26.16 85.97
N GLN A 246 -25.86 -25.99 85.68
CA GLN A 246 -24.73 -26.15 86.62
C GLN A 246 -23.73 -25.04 86.25
N LEU A 247 -23.50 -23.99 87.08
CA LEU A 247 -22.69 -23.94 88.34
C LEU A 247 -21.33 -24.62 88.12
N MET A 248 -20.16 -24.06 88.39
CA MET A 248 -19.62 -23.08 89.35
C MET A 248 -18.18 -22.78 88.84
N GLU A 249 -17.36 -21.80 89.24
CA GLU A 249 -17.18 -21.02 90.46
C GLU A 249 -16.16 -19.89 90.13
N ALA A 250 -16.42 -18.64 90.50
CA ALA A 250 -15.80 -17.89 91.62
C ALA A 250 -14.44 -17.22 91.28
N ARG A 251 -14.40 -15.89 91.07
CA ARG A 251 -14.26 -14.75 92.03
C ARG A 251 -12.78 -14.28 92.12
N PRO A 252 -12.43 -13.08 92.64
CA PRO A 252 -13.14 -11.80 92.89
C PRO A 252 -12.44 -10.57 92.19
N VAL A 253 -13.10 -9.46 91.79
CA VAL A 253 -13.62 -8.28 92.56
C VAL A 253 -12.47 -7.38 93.10
N ALA A 254 -12.16 -6.24 92.45
CA ALA A 254 -12.64 -4.85 92.77
C ALA A 254 -11.55 -4.02 93.48
N MET A 255 -11.51 -2.69 93.57
CA MET A 255 -12.32 -1.56 93.08
C MET A 255 -11.50 -0.27 93.35
N HIS A 256 -11.80 0.78 92.58
CA HIS A 256 -11.89 2.23 92.93
C HIS A 256 -10.74 2.91 93.71
N LEU A 257 -10.32 4.13 93.39
CA LEU A 257 -11.00 5.45 93.41
C LEU A 257 -9.97 6.41 92.76
N ALA A 258 -10.21 7.63 92.28
CA ALA A 258 -11.36 8.50 92.09
C ALA A 258 -10.85 9.74 91.29
N SER A 259 -11.81 10.54 90.84
CA SER A 259 -11.72 12.00 90.66
C SER A 259 -10.68 12.59 89.68
N ALA A 260 -11.25 13.00 88.54
CA ALA A 260 -10.94 14.14 87.67
C ALA A 260 -10.52 15.44 88.41
N PRO A 261 -10.18 16.57 87.72
CA PRO A 261 -10.07 16.78 86.25
C PRO A 261 -8.84 17.60 85.77
N MET A 262 -8.68 17.64 84.43
CA MET A 262 -8.19 18.75 83.57
C MET A 262 -6.76 19.31 83.80
N ALA A 263 -5.97 19.69 82.81
CA ALA A 263 -5.94 19.60 81.34
C ALA A 263 -4.62 20.29 80.90
N VAL A 264 -4.21 20.11 79.63
CA VAL A 264 -3.28 20.99 78.86
C VAL A 264 -1.80 20.87 79.29
N ALA A 265 -0.75 20.76 78.47
CA ALA A 265 -0.51 20.71 77.03
C ALA A 265 0.99 20.38 76.79
N VAL A 266 1.25 19.66 75.69
CA VAL A 266 2.28 19.96 74.66
C VAL A 266 3.80 19.87 75.01
N ASP A 267 4.40 18.88 74.31
CA ASP A 267 5.68 18.87 73.56
C ASP A 267 7.01 18.35 74.16
N ARG A 268 7.56 17.44 73.34
CA ARG A 268 8.95 17.29 72.86
C ARG A 268 10.05 16.61 73.70
N GLN A 269 10.76 15.75 72.94
CA GLN A 269 12.12 15.18 73.09
C GLN A 269 12.20 13.72 73.56
N LEU A 270 12.44 12.77 72.62
CA LEU A 270 13.76 12.23 72.20
C LEU A 270 14.44 11.37 73.28
N LEU A 271 14.68 10.08 72.99
CA LEU A 271 15.99 9.39 73.15
C LEU A 271 15.94 7.89 72.76
N LEU A 272 16.71 7.59 71.71
CA LEU A 272 17.46 6.37 71.34
C LEU A 272 17.77 5.30 72.42
N ARG A 273 17.53 4.01 72.13
CA ARG A 273 18.54 2.91 71.88
C ARG A 273 17.97 1.48 72.10
N ARG A 274 18.27 0.59 71.11
CA ARG A 274 18.75 -0.84 71.13
C ARG A 274 18.30 -1.77 72.28
N ARG A 275 18.06 -3.07 72.14
CA ARG A 275 18.37 -4.18 71.20
C ARG A 275 17.61 -5.42 71.74
N PHE A 276 17.29 -6.43 70.92
CA PHE A 276 17.64 -7.85 71.15
C PHE A 276 17.10 -8.74 69.99
N GLU A 277 17.97 -9.66 69.57
CA GLU A 277 17.82 -10.68 68.51
C GLU A 277 16.88 -11.83 68.92
N ILE A 278 16.28 -12.49 67.91
CA ILE A 278 15.92 -13.92 67.94
C ILE A 278 16.34 -14.57 66.60
N ASP A 279 16.80 -15.81 66.74
CA ASP A 279 17.60 -16.67 65.87
C ASP A 279 17.10 -16.98 64.44
N PRO A 280 18.05 -17.31 63.53
CA PRO A 280 17.78 -17.81 62.20
C PRO A 280 17.76 -19.35 62.18
N ALA A 281 16.63 -19.92 61.72
CA ALA A 281 16.52 -21.17 60.95
C ALA A 281 15.21 -21.89 61.30
N LEU A 282 14.19 -21.73 60.43
CA LEU A 282 13.52 -22.84 59.74
C LEU A 282 12.39 -22.27 58.86
N VAL A 283 12.70 -22.18 57.56
CA VAL A 283 11.83 -22.59 56.44
C VAL A 283 10.49 -21.85 56.24
N ALA A 284 10.47 -20.98 55.24
CA ALA A 284 9.54 -21.12 54.11
C ALA A 284 10.13 -20.40 52.90
N SER A 285 10.45 -21.19 51.87
CA SER A 285 11.01 -20.79 50.59
C SER A 285 10.21 -19.65 49.96
N ALA A 286 10.82 -18.48 49.82
CA ALA A 286 10.39 -17.51 48.85
C ALA A 286 10.66 -18.12 47.47
N THR A 287 9.64 -18.69 46.84
CA THR A 287 9.66 -18.90 45.40
C THR A 287 9.83 -17.53 44.77
N THR A 288 11.04 -17.25 44.30
CA THR A 288 11.29 -16.18 43.34
C THR A 288 10.32 -16.41 42.20
N SER A 289 9.32 -15.53 42.07
CA SER A 289 8.54 -15.49 40.84
C SER A 289 9.55 -15.26 39.71
N PRO A 290 9.67 -16.14 38.71
CA PRO A 290 10.66 -15.97 37.66
C PRO A 290 10.37 -14.63 36.99
N THR A 291 11.37 -13.74 36.95
CA THR A 291 11.36 -12.58 36.06
C THR A 291 10.91 -13.08 34.69
N PRO A 292 9.88 -12.50 34.05
CA PRO A 292 9.39 -12.99 32.77
C PRO A 292 10.58 -13.11 31.81
N ALA A 293 10.79 -14.32 31.30
CA ALA A 293 11.92 -14.59 30.42
C ALA A 293 11.88 -13.62 29.24
N ARG A 294 12.95 -12.85 29.05
CA ARG A 294 13.07 -11.92 27.93
C ARG A 294 13.02 -12.72 26.63
N ARG A 295 12.01 -12.47 25.80
CA ARG A 295 11.85 -13.17 24.52
C ARG A 295 12.30 -12.27 23.40
N PHE A 296 12.93 -12.87 22.40
CA PHE A 296 13.49 -12.19 21.25
C PHE A 296 12.76 -12.65 19.98
N ARG A 297 12.76 -11.77 18.98
CA ARG A 297 12.31 -12.10 17.62
C ARG A 297 13.34 -11.62 16.61
N ALA A 298 13.45 -12.34 15.50
CA ALA A 298 14.25 -11.88 14.37
C ALA A 298 13.59 -10.66 13.71
N LEU A 299 14.41 -9.68 13.37
CA LEU A 299 14.05 -8.44 12.71
C LEU A 299 15.03 -8.22 11.55
N SER A 300 14.50 -8.30 10.33
CA SER A 300 15.24 -7.90 9.13
C SER A 300 15.12 -6.39 8.94
N GLN A 301 16.23 -5.74 8.67
CA GLN A 301 16.35 -4.29 8.48
C GLN A 301 17.07 -4.00 7.17
N ASN A 302 16.74 -2.85 6.58
CA ASN A 302 17.45 -2.31 5.43
C ASN A 302 17.82 -0.85 5.73
N GLN A 303 19.10 -0.52 5.65
CA GLN A 303 19.61 0.82 5.92
C GLN A 303 20.43 1.37 4.75
N ALA A 304 19.97 2.48 4.20
CA ALA A 304 20.67 3.22 3.16
C ALA A 304 21.74 4.15 3.77
N VAL A 305 22.87 4.28 3.08
CA VAL A 305 23.87 5.34 3.32
C VAL A 305 24.28 5.93 1.98
N ASP A 306 24.34 7.27 1.93
CA ASP A 306 24.73 8.00 0.73
C ASP A 306 26.18 8.48 0.87
N MET A 307 26.97 8.23 -0.17
CA MET A 307 28.36 8.65 -0.27
C MET A 307 28.49 9.63 -1.44
N ALA A 308 28.86 10.88 -1.18
CA ALA A 308 29.04 11.86 -2.24
C ALA A 308 30.13 11.43 -3.24
N LEU A 309 29.82 11.53 -4.53
CA LEU A 309 30.71 11.27 -5.66
C LEU A 309 30.95 12.60 -6.39
N TRP A 310 31.87 13.39 -5.86
CA TRP A 310 32.31 14.62 -6.49
C TRP A 310 33.82 14.57 -6.66
N PHE A 311 34.27 14.72 -7.91
CA PHE A 311 35.67 14.65 -8.29
C PHE A 311 36.05 15.96 -8.98
N ASP A 312 36.83 16.80 -8.31
CA ASP A 312 37.42 17.98 -8.94
C ASP A 312 38.28 17.57 -10.15
N SER A 313 38.04 18.16 -11.32
CA SER A 313 38.71 17.78 -12.57
C SER A 313 40.22 18.09 -12.60
N GLY A 314 40.69 19.07 -11.82
CA GLY A 314 42.09 19.41 -11.69
C GLY A 314 42.83 18.46 -10.74
N LEU A 315 42.20 18.07 -9.63
CA LEU A 315 42.77 17.16 -8.64
C LEU A 315 42.63 15.67 -9.03
N HIS A 316 41.54 15.32 -9.72
CA HIS A 316 41.14 13.95 -10.03
C HIS A 316 41.08 13.69 -11.54
N SER A 317 42.01 14.27 -12.30
CA SER A 317 42.08 14.12 -13.76
C SER A 317 42.08 12.67 -14.26
N TYR A 318 42.58 11.72 -13.44
CA TYR A 318 42.60 10.28 -13.74
C TYR A 318 41.20 9.64 -13.81
N VAL A 319 40.15 10.28 -13.30
CA VAL A 319 38.75 9.82 -13.42
C VAL A 319 38.19 10.10 -14.82
N TYR A 320 38.80 11.04 -15.55
CA TYR A 320 38.31 11.58 -16.80
C TYR A 320 39.24 11.19 -17.98
N PRO A 321 38.93 10.12 -18.73
CA PRO A 321 39.74 9.75 -19.90
C PRO A 321 39.74 10.85 -20.97
N ASN A 322 40.86 11.02 -21.68
CA ASN A 322 41.08 12.11 -22.66
C ASN A 322 39.93 12.21 -23.70
N GLY A 323 39.07 13.20 -23.49
CA GLY A 323 37.88 13.45 -24.31
C GLY A 323 36.82 14.28 -23.58
N SER A 324 37.25 15.21 -22.71
CA SER A 324 36.32 16.05 -21.94
C SER A 324 35.41 16.83 -22.90
N PRO A 325 34.08 16.83 -22.69
CA PRO A 325 33.18 17.60 -23.53
C PRO A 325 33.48 19.09 -23.30
N SER A 326 33.77 19.79 -24.40
CA SER A 326 33.66 21.23 -24.45
C SER A 326 32.29 21.64 -23.92
N THR A 327 32.28 22.65 -23.05
CA THR A 327 31.12 23.39 -22.60
C THR A 327 30.08 23.57 -23.71
N GLY A 328 28.90 22.98 -23.51
CA GLY A 328 27.66 23.35 -24.20
C GLY A 328 27.40 22.70 -25.56
N THR A 329 26.77 21.53 -25.58
CA THR A 329 25.73 21.22 -26.57
C THR A 329 24.75 20.25 -25.94
N VAL A 330 23.52 20.71 -25.70
CA VAL A 330 22.40 19.86 -25.28
C VAL A 330 22.26 18.77 -26.33
N ALA A 331 22.14 17.50 -25.91
CA ALA A 331 21.87 16.40 -26.83
C ALA A 331 20.64 16.75 -27.69
N SER A 332 20.84 16.98 -28.99
CA SER A 332 19.73 17.31 -29.87
C SER A 332 18.86 16.08 -30.04
N LEU A 333 17.57 16.19 -29.74
CA LEU A 333 16.59 15.13 -29.96
C LEU A 333 15.89 15.36 -31.31
N GLN A 334 15.55 14.28 -32.01
CA GLN A 334 14.71 14.33 -33.19
C GLN A 334 13.43 13.55 -32.95
N MET A 335 12.26 14.17 -33.15
CA MET A 335 10.97 13.50 -32.96
C MET A 335 10.52 12.78 -34.23
N HIS A 336 10.08 11.54 -34.08
CA HIS A 336 9.43 10.71 -35.09
C HIS A 336 8.03 10.34 -34.64
N SER A 337 7.08 10.29 -35.59
CA SER A 337 5.72 9.84 -35.33
C SER A 337 5.48 8.48 -35.98
N VAL A 338 5.02 7.51 -35.20
CA VAL A 338 4.68 6.17 -35.67
C VAL A 338 3.20 5.89 -35.35
N PRO A 339 2.38 5.50 -36.33
CA PRO A 339 0.99 5.14 -36.08
C PRO A 339 0.88 3.76 -35.42
N TYR A 340 -0.07 3.61 -34.50
CA TYR A 340 -0.42 2.34 -33.87
C TYR A 340 -1.93 2.22 -33.71
N THR A 341 -2.47 1.04 -34.01
CA THR A 341 -3.90 0.74 -33.85
C THR A 341 -4.04 -0.40 -32.86
N ALA A 342 -4.40 -0.06 -31.62
CA ALA A 342 -4.68 -1.07 -30.62
C ALA A 342 -6.00 -1.80 -30.97
N PRO A 343 -6.14 -3.10 -30.60
CA PRO A 343 -7.37 -3.85 -30.83
C PRO A 343 -8.60 -3.11 -30.30
N GLY A 344 -9.61 -2.93 -31.15
CA GLY A 344 -10.86 -2.24 -30.79
C GLY A 344 -10.75 -0.73 -30.58
N ARG A 345 -9.63 -0.09 -30.93
CA ARG A 345 -9.44 1.38 -30.82
C ARG A 345 -9.08 2.01 -32.17
N SER A 346 -9.30 3.32 -32.27
CA SER A 346 -8.85 4.12 -33.42
C SER A 346 -7.32 4.23 -33.45
N THR A 347 -6.75 4.39 -34.65
CA THR A 347 -5.31 4.62 -34.83
C THR A 347 -4.86 5.89 -34.09
N ARG A 348 -3.82 5.75 -33.27
CA ARG A 348 -3.15 6.85 -32.57
C ARG A 348 -1.72 6.99 -33.10
N HIS A 349 -1.25 8.22 -33.21
CA HIS A 349 0.14 8.52 -33.52
C HIS A 349 0.95 8.66 -32.22
N HIS A 350 2.03 7.90 -32.11
CA HIS A 350 2.94 7.93 -30.97
C HIS A 350 4.25 8.60 -31.33
N SER A 351 4.74 9.45 -30.44
CA SER A 351 6.01 10.15 -30.60
C SER A 351 7.16 9.30 -30.05
N TYR A 352 8.23 9.20 -30.85
CA TYR A 352 9.49 8.56 -30.49
C TYR A 352 10.62 9.57 -30.68
N LEU A 353 11.47 9.75 -29.68
CA LEU A 353 12.55 10.74 -29.73
C LEU A 353 13.88 10.02 -29.98
N GLN A 354 14.50 10.30 -31.11
CA GLN A 354 15.82 9.77 -31.46
C GLN A 354 16.91 10.66 -30.87
N SER A 355 17.93 10.03 -30.29
CA SER A 355 19.13 10.75 -29.88
C SER A 355 20.00 11.09 -31.10
N SER A 356 20.41 12.35 -31.25
CA SER A 356 21.35 12.72 -32.32
C SER A 356 22.77 12.23 -32.04
N SER A 357 23.15 12.04 -30.76
CA SER A 357 24.45 11.50 -30.38
C SER A 357 24.50 9.97 -30.44
N ASN A 358 23.33 9.31 -30.39
CA ASN A 358 23.20 7.87 -30.59
C ASN A 358 21.98 7.54 -31.47
N PRO A 359 22.14 7.48 -32.80
CA PRO A 359 21.03 7.30 -33.72
C PRO A 359 20.26 5.98 -33.57
N THR A 360 20.83 4.96 -32.91
CA THR A 360 20.13 3.67 -32.64
C THR A 360 19.28 3.69 -31.38
N ARG A 361 19.40 4.73 -30.54
CA ARG A 361 18.62 4.89 -29.31
C ARG A 361 17.42 5.80 -29.54
N PHE A 362 16.24 5.28 -29.23
CA PHE A 362 14.97 5.97 -29.30
C PHE A 362 14.29 5.97 -27.94
N TYR A 363 13.66 7.09 -27.58
CA TYR A 363 12.87 7.23 -26.38
C TYR A 363 11.38 7.17 -26.69
N PHE A 364 10.59 6.57 -25.80
CA PHE A 364 9.14 6.51 -25.92
C PHE A 364 8.45 7.05 -24.67
N LEU A 365 7.20 7.47 -24.84
CA LEU A 365 6.29 7.79 -23.75
C LEU A 365 5.30 6.64 -23.52
N PRO A 366 4.77 6.50 -22.30
CA PRO A 366 3.70 5.55 -22.03
C PRO A 366 2.42 5.92 -22.81
N ASP A 367 1.55 4.94 -22.98
CA ASP A 367 0.29 5.09 -23.68
C ASP A 367 -0.73 5.87 -22.83
N ALA A 368 -0.72 5.64 -21.52
CA ALA A 368 -1.54 6.34 -20.52
C ALA A 368 -0.92 6.22 -19.13
N PHE A 369 -1.44 6.99 -18.18
CA PHE A 369 -1.27 6.77 -16.74
C PHE A 369 -2.59 6.33 -16.15
N ARG A 370 -2.59 5.28 -15.33
CA ARG A 370 -3.80 4.72 -14.73
C ARG A 370 -3.64 4.45 -13.25
N LEU A 371 -4.75 4.47 -12.54
CA LEU A 371 -4.80 4.10 -11.14
C LEU A 371 -4.25 2.67 -10.97
N ALA A 372 -3.33 2.48 -10.02
CA ALA A 372 -2.65 1.21 -9.83
C ALA A 372 -3.43 0.26 -8.92
N ARG A 373 -3.05 -1.02 -8.96
CA ARG A 373 -3.34 -2.01 -7.92
C ARG A 373 -2.15 -2.16 -6.98
N THR A 374 -2.43 -2.63 -5.76
CA THR A 374 -1.40 -3.06 -4.82
C THR A 374 -0.58 -4.20 -5.42
N GLU A 375 0.71 -4.28 -5.05
CA GLU A 375 1.63 -5.27 -5.61
C GLU A 375 1.36 -6.70 -5.13
N HIS A 376 0.74 -6.81 -3.96
CA HIS A 376 0.43 -8.06 -3.30
C HIS A 376 -1.08 -8.28 -3.22
N ALA A 377 -1.43 -9.56 -3.25
CA ALA A 377 -2.74 -10.06 -2.93
C ALA A 377 -3.23 -9.56 -1.55
N PRO A 378 -4.51 -9.19 -1.41
CA PRO A 378 -5.49 -9.00 -2.48
C PRO A 378 -5.15 -7.74 -3.31
N PHE A 379 -5.16 -7.84 -4.65
CA PHE A 379 -4.75 -6.78 -5.60
C PHE A 379 -5.77 -5.63 -5.66
N LYS A 380 -5.99 -5.00 -4.50
CA LYS A 380 -6.89 -3.87 -4.30
C LYS A 380 -6.42 -2.67 -5.11
N PRO A 381 -7.30 -1.70 -5.42
CA PRO A 381 -6.85 -0.40 -5.88
C PRO A 381 -5.83 0.18 -4.88
N ALA A 382 -4.70 0.69 -5.39
CA ALA A 382 -3.73 1.43 -4.59
C ALA A 382 -4.26 2.86 -4.38
N LEU A 383 -5.39 2.95 -3.69
CA LEU A 383 -6.13 4.18 -3.42
C LEU A 383 -6.65 4.13 -1.99
N ALA A 384 -6.50 5.24 -1.27
CA ALA A 384 -7.06 5.46 0.05
C ALA A 384 -7.89 6.74 0.08
N PHE A 385 -9.02 6.68 0.79
CA PHE A 385 -9.79 7.84 1.20
C PHE A 385 -9.67 8.03 2.70
N VAL A 386 -9.22 9.21 3.10
CA VAL A 386 -9.08 9.61 4.50
C VAL A 386 -10.01 10.77 4.75
N VAL A 387 -10.90 10.63 5.74
CA VAL A 387 -11.79 11.73 6.14
C VAL A 387 -11.14 12.51 7.26
N ASP A 388 -10.96 13.81 7.01
CA ASP A 388 -10.59 14.76 8.05
C ASP A 388 -11.87 15.39 8.63
N GLN A 389 -12.20 15.02 9.86
CA GLN A 389 -13.28 15.60 10.65
C GLN A 389 -12.79 16.66 11.66
N SER A 390 -11.55 17.12 11.54
CA SER A 390 -10.98 18.09 12.48
C SER A 390 -11.68 19.46 12.39
N PRO A 391 -12.07 20.08 13.52
CA PRO A 391 -12.72 21.40 13.53
C PRO A 391 -11.80 22.54 13.05
N ASP A 392 -10.49 22.30 12.92
CA ASP A 392 -9.46 23.26 12.50
C ASP A 392 -9.04 23.12 11.03
N ALA A 393 -9.84 22.47 10.18
CA ALA A 393 -9.48 22.31 8.76
C ALA A 393 -9.24 23.68 8.09
N PRO A 394 -8.08 23.91 7.43
CA PRO A 394 -7.75 25.21 6.87
C PRO A 394 -8.78 25.59 5.80
N GLN A 395 -9.34 26.79 5.97
CA GLN A 395 -10.35 27.35 5.09
C GLN A 395 -9.83 27.41 3.66
N ALA A 396 -10.43 26.62 2.76
CA ALA A 396 -10.18 26.76 1.35
C ALA A 396 -10.80 28.08 0.88
N ASP A 397 -9.95 28.93 0.32
CA ASP A 397 -10.21 30.26 -0.26
C ASP A 397 -10.11 31.48 0.70
N PRO A 398 -9.03 32.30 0.61
CA PRO A 398 -8.91 33.55 1.35
C PRO A 398 -9.90 34.64 0.90
N ASN A 399 -10.66 34.43 -0.19
CA ASN A 399 -11.70 35.34 -0.66
C ASN A 399 -13.14 34.87 -0.32
N ALA A 400 -13.31 33.75 0.39
CA ALA A 400 -14.64 33.29 0.80
C ALA A 400 -15.15 34.10 2.00
N THR A 401 -16.30 34.77 1.83
CA THR A 401 -17.10 35.42 2.89
C THR A 401 -17.25 34.48 4.10
N PRO A 402 -17.18 34.96 5.35
CA PRO A 402 -17.23 34.09 6.53
C PRO A 402 -18.63 33.47 6.70
N ALA A 403 -18.80 32.25 6.19
CA ALA A 403 -19.97 31.42 6.42
C ALA A 403 -19.52 30.01 6.80
N THR A 404 -19.75 29.66 8.08
CA THR A 404 -19.76 28.31 8.65
C THR A 404 -18.37 27.63 8.76
N PRO A 405 -18.01 27.05 9.93
CA PRO A 405 -16.77 26.28 10.10
C PRO A 405 -16.65 25.16 9.05
N PRO A 406 -15.43 24.71 8.70
CA PRO A 406 -15.21 23.81 7.58
C PRO A 406 -16.02 22.53 7.73
N LYS A 407 -16.85 22.25 6.72
CA LYS A 407 -17.44 20.93 6.47
C LYS A 407 -16.30 19.94 6.29
N SER A 408 -16.45 18.72 6.82
CA SER A 408 -15.47 17.63 6.71
C SER A 408 -14.87 17.53 5.32
N ALA A 409 -13.57 17.24 5.23
CA ALA A 409 -12.86 17.07 3.96
C ALA A 409 -12.50 15.60 3.74
N VAL A 410 -12.39 15.20 2.47
CA VAL A 410 -11.91 13.88 2.09
C VAL A 410 -10.61 14.03 1.31
N GLU A 411 -9.55 13.39 1.79
CA GLU A 411 -8.28 13.27 1.09
C GLU A 411 -8.26 11.95 0.31
N LEU A 412 -8.00 12.03 -1.00
CA LEU A 412 -7.73 10.92 -1.88
C LEU A 412 -6.22 10.80 -2.03
N ILE A 413 -5.65 9.65 -1.67
CA ILE A 413 -4.25 9.30 -1.91
C ILE A 413 -4.24 8.12 -2.87
N ALA A 414 -3.54 8.20 -4.00
CA ALA A 414 -3.55 7.18 -5.02
C ALA A 414 -2.17 6.98 -5.67
N ASP A 415 -1.80 5.74 -5.93
CA ASP A 415 -0.66 5.41 -6.76
C ASP A 415 -1.11 5.27 -8.22
N VAL A 416 -0.41 5.97 -9.12
CA VAL A 416 -0.71 6.01 -10.54
C VAL A 416 0.48 5.45 -11.32
N ARG A 417 0.24 4.50 -12.21
CA ARG A 417 1.30 3.81 -12.98
C ARG A 417 1.17 4.02 -14.48
N PRO A 418 2.29 4.01 -15.23
CA PRO A 418 2.26 4.09 -16.68
C PRO A 418 1.79 2.77 -17.28
N VAL A 419 0.95 2.88 -18.30
CA VAL A 419 0.53 1.76 -19.14
C VAL A 419 1.25 1.88 -20.46
N THR A 420 1.97 0.82 -20.85
CA THR A 420 2.66 0.75 -22.15
C THR A 420 2.27 -0.52 -22.87
N ASP A 421 1.82 -0.39 -24.11
CA ASP A 421 1.51 -1.53 -24.98
C ASP A 421 2.82 -2.08 -25.59
N GLY A 422 3.19 -3.30 -25.21
CA GLY A 422 4.37 -3.97 -25.76
C GLY A 422 4.29 -4.21 -27.27
N LYS A 423 3.10 -4.55 -27.81
CA LYS A 423 2.92 -4.77 -29.26
C LYS A 423 3.19 -3.49 -30.04
N ARG A 424 2.79 -2.34 -29.49
CA ARG A 424 3.15 -1.02 -30.04
C ARG A 424 4.67 -0.87 -30.15
N LEU A 425 5.41 -1.15 -29.08
CA LEU A 425 6.87 -0.98 -29.06
C LEU A 425 7.58 -1.91 -30.05
N LEU A 426 7.15 -3.17 -30.20
CA LEU A 426 7.70 -4.06 -31.23
C LEU A 426 7.49 -3.53 -32.64
N LEU A 427 6.26 -3.11 -32.96
CA LEU A 427 5.95 -2.58 -34.29
C LEU A 427 6.70 -1.26 -34.55
N ALA A 428 6.85 -0.42 -33.53
CA ALA A 428 7.63 0.79 -33.62
C ALA A 428 9.12 0.51 -33.85
N LYS A 429 9.70 -0.48 -33.18
CA LYS A 429 11.09 -0.91 -33.38
C LYS A 429 11.35 -1.24 -34.84
N GLU A 430 10.45 -1.96 -35.49
CA GLU A 430 10.54 -2.26 -36.93
C GLU A 430 10.37 -1.01 -37.81
N ALA A 431 9.37 -0.17 -37.53
CA ALA A 431 9.11 1.05 -38.30
C ALA A 431 10.26 2.07 -38.22
N LEU A 432 10.95 2.14 -37.07
CA LEU A 432 12.04 3.08 -36.82
C LEU A 432 13.37 2.65 -37.45
N LYS A 433 13.54 1.39 -37.88
CA LYS A 433 14.74 0.95 -38.64
C LYS A 433 15.00 1.79 -39.87
N GLY A 434 13.94 2.21 -40.57
CA GLY A 434 14.04 3.10 -41.72
C GLY A 434 14.46 4.54 -41.39
N LYS A 435 14.63 4.90 -40.11
CA LYS A 435 15.05 6.23 -39.64
C LYS A 435 16.53 6.28 -39.23
N LEU A 436 17.23 5.15 -39.30
CA LEU A 436 18.67 5.12 -39.04
C LEU A 436 19.44 5.76 -40.22
N PRO A 437 20.54 6.49 -39.96
CA PRO A 437 21.44 6.95 -41.00
C PRO A 437 21.97 5.79 -41.85
N THR A 438 22.00 5.96 -43.17
CA THR A 438 22.47 4.93 -44.12
C THR A 438 23.98 4.70 -44.11
N THR A 439 24.75 5.55 -43.42
CA THR A 439 26.22 5.51 -43.35
C THR A 439 26.70 5.67 -41.91
N GLY A 440 27.65 4.83 -41.48
CA GLY A 440 28.35 4.99 -40.20
C GLY A 440 27.69 4.35 -38.98
N VAL A 441 26.54 3.68 -39.15
CA VAL A 441 25.90 2.91 -38.07
C VAL A 441 26.15 1.42 -38.31
N PRO A 442 26.87 0.71 -37.42
CA PRO A 442 27.00 -0.74 -37.54
C PRO A 442 25.61 -1.40 -37.47
N PRO A 443 25.39 -2.56 -38.10
CA PRO A 443 24.14 -3.30 -37.97
C PRO A 443 23.94 -3.67 -36.49
N GLY A 444 23.18 -2.84 -35.80
CA GLY A 444 22.89 -2.92 -34.37
C GLY A 444 21.39 -2.87 -34.16
N GLU A 445 20.94 -3.51 -33.09
CA GLU A 445 19.54 -3.52 -32.72
C GLU A 445 19.14 -2.13 -32.19
N ILE A 446 17.98 -1.62 -32.62
CA ILE A 446 17.43 -0.36 -32.08
C ILE A 446 17.12 -0.56 -30.60
N SER A 447 17.52 0.37 -29.74
CA SER A 447 17.07 0.39 -28.35
C SER A 447 15.89 1.34 -28.18
N LEU A 448 14.87 0.89 -27.46
CA LEU A 448 13.71 1.68 -27.05
C LEU A 448 13.75 1.84 -25.53
N GLU A 449 13.81 3.08 -25.07
CA GLU A 449 13.88 3.41 -23.63
C GLU A 449 12.77 4.37 -23.24
N PRO A 450 12.23 4.31 -22.00
CA PRO A 450 11.33 5.33 -21.52
C PRO A 450 11.99 6.71 -21.56
N LEU A 451 11.29 7.73 -22.05
CA LEU A 451 11.75 9.10 -22.00
C LEU A 451 11.75 9.58 -20.55
N LEU A 452 12.86 10.20 -20.11
CA LEU A 452 12.90 10.97 -18.88
C LEU A 452 12.90 12.45 -19.24
N ALA A 453 11.81 13.14 -18.90
CA ALA A 453 11.61 14.53 -19.25
C ALA A 453 10.77 15.24 -18.17
N PRO A 454 10.91 16.57 -18.00
CA PRO A 454 10.04 17.34 -17.13
C PRO A 454 8.58 17.19 -17.54
N SER A 455 7.72 17.02 -16.55
CA SER A 455 6.31 16.76 -16.78
C SER A 455 5.43 17.39 -15.71
N VAL A 456 4.26 17.87 -16.13
CA VAL A 456 3.25 18.48 -15.25
C VAL A 456 1.96 17.68 -15.35
N LEU A 457 1.39 17.33 -14.20
CA LEU A 457 0.08 16.67 -14.14
C LEU A 457 -1.04 17.72 -14.21
N ARG A 458 -1.97 17.53 -15.15
CA ARG A 458 -3.20 18.32 -15.26
C ARG A 458 -4.41 17.40 -15.14
N LEU A 459 -5.31 17.69 -14.19
CA LEU A 459 -6.51 16.89 -13.95
C LEU A 459 -7.76 17.76 -13.85
N GLY A 460 -8.90 17.26 -14.33
CA GLY A 460 -10.21 17.83 -14.06
C GLY A 460 -10.63 17.54 -12.61
N LEU A 461 -10.72 18.56 -11.77
CA LEU A 461 -11.10 18.44 -10.35
C LEU A 461 -12.31 19.33 -10.02
N PRO A 462 -13.10 18.99 -8.98
CA PRO A 462 -14.15 19.87 -8.50
C PRO A 462 -13.51 20.99 -7.67
N ARG A 463 -13.77 22.24 -8.06
CA ARG A 463 -13.32 23.45 -7.35
C ARG A 463 -14.51 24.41 -7.21
N GLY A 464 -15.03 24.55 -5.99
CA GLY A 464 -16.17 25.40 -5.68
C GLY A 464 -17.47 24.97 -6.38
N GLY A 465 -17.74 23.66 -6.42
CA GLY A 465 -18.92 23.09 -7.08
C GLY A 465 -18.91 23.14 -8.61
N ARG A 466 -17.75 23.44 -9.24
CA ARG A 466 -17.55 23.42 -10.69
C ARG A 466 -16.35 22.57 -11.07
N MET A 467 -16.43 21.88 -12.19
CA MET A 467 -15.30 21.13 -12.74
C MET A 467 -14.32 22.09 -13.43
N GLN A 468 -13.04 21.97 -13.09
CA GLN A 468 -11.96 22.75 -13.68
C GLN A 468 -10.74 21.86 -13.92
N THR A 469 -10.08 22.02 -15.08
CA THR A 469 -8.76 21.41 -15.30
C THR A 469 -7.70 22.26 -14.61
N VAL A 470 -6.98 21.66 -13.66
CA VAL A 470 -5.97 22.33 -12.85
C VAL A 470 -4.66 21.57 -12.89
N GLU A 471 -3.55 22.29 -12.71
CA GLU A 471 -2.25 21.68 -12.46
C GLU A 471 -2.20 21.13 -11.04
N VAL A 472 -1.77 19.88 -10.92
CA VAL A 472 -1.71 19.13 -9.67
C VAL A 472 -0.25 18.89 -9.32
N ALA A 473 0.10 19.18 -8.06
CA ALA A 473 1.45 18.94 -7.57
C ALA A 473 1.71 17.43 -7.45
N ALA A 474 2.46 16.87 -8.38
CA ALA A 474 2.91 15.48 -8.36
C ALA A 474 4.33 15.36 -8.92
N GLN A 475 5.14 14.50 -8.31
CA GLN A 475 6.46 14.13 -8.84
C GLN A 475 6.28 13.03 -9.88
N VAL A 476 6.08 13.43 -11.14
CA VAL A 476 5.81 12.49 -12.24
C VAL A 476 7.08 11.81 -12.72
N ASP A 477 7.17 10.49 -12.53
CA ASP A 477 8.14 9.64 -13.21
C ASP A 477 7.45 8.95 -14.41
N LEU A 478 7.96 9.23 -15.62
CA LEU A 478 7.36 8.73 -16.86
C LEU A 478 7.49 7.21 -17.04
N ALA A 479 8.44 6.59 -16.36
CA ALA A 479 8.71 5.15 -16.42
C ALA A 479 8.07 4.39 -15.25
N ASN A 480 7.98 5.01 -14.07
CA ASN A 480 7.55 4.33 -12.84
C ASN A 480 6.19 4.79 -12.30
N GLY A 481 5.69 5.94 -12.76
CA GLY A 481 4.44 6.52 -12.26
C GLY A 481 4.65 7.57 -11.17
N PHE A 482 3.62 7.83 -10.39
CA PHE A 482 3.64 8.84 -9.33
C PHE A 482 2.54 8.61 -8.31
N GLN A 483 2.69 9.25 -7.16
CA GLN A 483 1.62 9.34 -6.16
C GLN A 483 0.85 10.65 -6.35
N LEU A 484 -0.46 10.55 -6.22
CA LEU A 484 -1.42 11.64 -6.23
C LEU A 484 -1.99 11.79 -4.82
N SER A 485 -2.01 13.01 -4.28
CA SER A 485 -2.81 13.37 -3.10
C SER A 485 -3.64 14.60 -3.44
N GLU A 486 -4.96 14.49 -3.32
CA GLU A 486 -5.91 15.58 -3.56
C GLU A 486 -6.97 15.62 -2.47
N ARG A 487 -7.36 16.84 -2.09
CA ARG A 487 -8.38 17.08 -1.06
C ARG A 487 -9.64 17.70 -1.65
N PHE A 488 -10.78 17.17 -1.23
CA PHE A 488 -12.12 17.57 -1.69
C PHE A 488 -13.02 17.90 -0.50
N ALA A 489 -14.02 18.75 -0.72
CA ALA A 489 -15.12 18.89 0.22
C ALA A 489 -15.95 17.60 0.23
N LEU A 490 -16.55 17.25 1.36
CA LEU A 490 -17.43 16.07 1.45
C LEU A 490 -18.59 16.13 0.45
N ASP A 491 -19.14 17.31 0.19
CA ASP A 491 -20.23 17.53 -0.78
C ASP A 491 -19.78 17.19 -2.22
N ASP A 492 -18.51 17.41 -2.57
CA ASP A 492 -17.95 17.09 -3.90
C ASP A 492 -17.55 15.60 -4.01
N PHE A 493 -17.40 14.89 -2.89
CA PHE A 493 -16.88 13.53 -2.87
C PHE A 493 -17.76 12.53 -3.63
N GLN A 494 -19.08 12.67 -3.58
CA GLN A 494 -19.98 11.77 -4.31
C GLN A 494 -19.74 11.83 -5.83
N ASP A 495 -19.43 13.00 -6.37
CA ASP A 495 -19.09 13.17 -7.78
C ASP A 495 -17.72 12.56 -8.10
N VAL A 496 -16.74 12.74 -7.20
CA VAL A 496 -15.40 12.12 -7.30
C VAL A 496 -15.51 10.59 -7.32
N PHE A 497 -16.25 10.01 -6.37
CA PHE A 497 -16.44 8.56 -6.29
C PHE A 497 -17.25 8.02 -7.47
N ALA A 498 -18.30 8.73 -7.91
CA ALA A 498 -19.05 8.37 -9.11
C ALA A 498 -18.16 8.40 -10.36
N ALA A 499 -17.24 9.36 -10.48
CA ALA A 499 -16.29 9.43 -11.58
C ALA A 499 -15.33 8.23 -11.59
N LEU A 500 -14.84 7.79 -10.43
CA LEU A 500 -14.02 6.58 -10.33
C LEU A 500 -14.78 5.30 -10.73
N MET A 501 -16.09 5.26 -10.46
CA MET A 501 -16.95 4.13 -10.81
C MET A 501 -17.42 4.13 -12.28
N ALA A 502 -17.29 5.25 -12.99
CA ALA A 502 -17.79 5.39 -14.34
C ALA A 502 -16.96 4.56 -15.35
N PRO A 503 -17.60 3.79 -16.26
CA PRO A 503 -16.90 3.00 -17.28
C PRO A 503 -16.34 3.84 -18.43
N GLN A 504 -16.86 5.05 -18.61
CA GLN A 504 -16.38 6.02 -19.59
C GLN A 504 -15.83 7.24 -18.86
N SER A 505 -14.85 7.90 -19.48
CA SER A 505 -14.19 9.10 -18.96
C SER A 505 -15.20 10.20 -18.62
N ALA A 506 -15.62 10.30 -17.35
CA ALA A 506 -16.14 11.53 -16.80
C ALA A 506 -15.00 12.55 -16.85
N ALA A 507 -15.23 13.81 -17.22
CA ALA A 507 -14.15 14.80 -17.28
C ALA A 507 -13.46 15.01 -15.91
N LEU A 508 -14.12 14.62 -14.82
CA LEU A 508 -13.59 14.59 -13.46
C LEU A 508 -12.59 13.44 -13.26
N LEU A 509 -11.47 13.73 -12.59
CA LEU A 509 -10.31 12.83 -12.37
C LEU A 509 -9.65 12.32 -13.67
N GLN A 510 -9.93 12.96 -14.80
CA GLN A 510 -9.27 12.70 -16.07
C GLN A 510 -8.41 13.89 -16.46
N GLY A 511 -7.38 13.66 -17.26
CA GLY A 511 -6.55 14.73 -17.76
C GLY A 511 -5.32 14.21 -18.47
N ASN A 512 -4.20 14.92 -18.34
CA ASN A 512 -2.96 14.57 -19.03
C ASN A 512 -1.74 14.88 -18.17
N VAL A 513 -0.71 14.07 -18.34
CA VAL A 513 0.67 14.45 -18.06
C VAL A 513 1.21 15.19 -19.29
N ALA A 514 1.50 16.47 -19.13
CA ALA A 514 2.11 17.29 -20.16
C ALA A 514 3.64 17.18 -20.09
N VAL A 515 4.27 16.62 -21.12
CA VAL A 515 5.71 16.34 -21.16
C VAL A 515 6.44 17.38 -21.98
N SER A 516 7.45 18.02 -21.38
CA SER A 516 8.31 19.01 -22.02
C SER A 516 9.57 18.38 -22.59
N THR A 517 9.69 18.36 -23.92
CA THR A 517 10.82 17.72 -24.63
C THR A 517 11.87 18.70 -25.15
N GLY A 518 11.60 20.01 -25.06
CA GLY A 518 12.46 21.05 -25.62
C GLY A 518 12.38 21.21 -27.15
N LEU A 519 11.58 20.39 -27.85
CA LEU A 519 11.43 20.40 -29.32
C LEU A 519 10.24 21.23 -29.83
N GLY A 520 9.62 22.02 -28.95
CA GLY A 520 8.44 22.83 -29.24
C GLY A 520 7.13 22.07 -28.97
N GLY A 521 6.28 22.66 -28.12
CA GLY A 521 5.03 22.05 -27.67
C GLY A 521 5.21 20.99 -26.57
N GLU A 522 4.15 20.72 -25.84
CA GLU A 522 4.09 19.62 -24.86
C GLU A 522 3.54 18.36 -25.54
N ILE A 523 4.09 17.20 -25.20
CA ILE A 523 3.47 15.92 -25.58
C ILE A 523 2.54 15.51 -24.45
N LEU A 524 1.26 15.33 -24.76
CA LEU A 524 0.24 14.96 -23.77
C LEU A 524 0.10 13.44 -23.68
N VAL A 525 0.31 12.91 -22.48
CA VAL A 525 0.02 11.51 -22.13
C VAL A 525 -1.27 11.49 -21.30
N PRO A 526 -2.31 10.75 -21.69
CA PRO A 526 -3.58 10.75 -20.97
C PRO A 526 -3.45 10.14 -19.57
N VAL A 527 -4.23 10.66 -18.64
CA VAL A 527 -4.38 10.15 -17.28
C VAL A 527 -5.83 9.71 -17.08
N GLU A 528 -6.02 8.43 -16.78
CA GLU A 528 -7.32 7.77 -16.63
C GLU A 528 -7.45 7.18 -15.21
N LEU A 529 -8.10 7.91 -14.29
CA LEU A 529 -8.35 7.44 -12.93
C LEU A 529 -9.78 6.90 -12.83
N ASN A 530 -9.93 5.58 -12.91
CA ASN A 530 -11.19 4.87 -12.67
C ASN A 530 -10.92 3.40 -12.29
N PHE A 531 -11.93 2.73 -11.74
CA PHE A 531 -11.83 1.34 -11.28
C PHE A 531 -11.97 0.29 -12.40
N HIS A 532 -12.41 0.68 -13.61
CA HIS A 532 -12.53 -0.22 -14.75
C HIS A 532 -11.18 -0.50 -15.43
N THR A 533 -10.25 0.45 -15.37
CA THR A 533 -8.96 0.40 -16.10
C THR A 533 -7.75 0.36 -15.18
N LEU A 534 -7.86 -0.25 -13.99
CA LEU A 534 -6.74 -0.35 -13.04
C LEU A 534 -5.52 -1.05 -13.64
N GLU A 535 -4.31 -0.52 -13.42
CA GLU A 535 -3.05 -1.13 -13.84
C GLU A 535 -2.44 -1.97 -12.72
N GLY A 536 -2.06 -3.21 -13.02
CA GLY A 536 -1.44 -4.14 -12.08
C GLY A 536 -1.95 -5.57 -12.24
N GLU A 537 -1.68 -6.42 -11.26
CA GLU A 537 -2.07 -7.83 -11.33
C GLU A 537 -3.56 -8.04 -11.15
N LEU A 538 -4.08 -9.02 -11.88
CA LEU A 538 -5.46 -9.48 -11.78
C LEU A 538 -5.58 -10.81 -11.05
N PHE A 539 -4.55 -11.66 -11.13
CA PHE A 539 -4.63 -13.03 -10.65
C PHE A 539 -3.47 -13.39 -9.73
N GLN A 540 -3.79 -14.16 -8.70
CA GLN A 540 -2.80 -15.00 -8.04
C GLN A 540 -2.72 -16.31 -8.83
N THR A 541 -1.54 -16.62 -9.35
CA THR A 541 -1.33 -17.75 -10.26
C THR A 541 -0.55 -18.87 -9.59
N THR A 542 -1.11 -20.09 -9.65
CA THR A 542 -0.41 -21.33 -9.32
C THR A 542 -0.17 -22.13 -10.59
N GLU A 543 1.07 -22.55 -10.80
CA GLU A 543 1.49 -23.32 -11.99
C GLU A 543 2.08 -24.67 -11.55
N THR A 544 1.63 -25.74 -12.20
CA THR A 544 2.16 -27.09 -12.04
C THR A 544 2.61 -27.60 -13.41
N PRO A 545 3.91 -27.49 -13.72
CA PRO A 545 4.46 -27.90 -14.99
C PRO A 545 4.56 -29.43 -15.11
N ASP A 546 4.31 -29.95 -16.30
CA ASP A 546 4.48 -31.35 -16.65
C ASP A 546 5.75 -31.53 -17.49
N PRO A 547 6.81 -32.17 -16.95
CA PRO A 547 8.08 -32.31 -17.63
C PRO A 547 8.02 -33.28 -18.82
N VAL A 548 7.01 -34.16 -18.89
CA VAL A 548 6.88 -35.16 -19.96
C VAL A 548 6.22 -34.55 -21.19
N THR A 549 5.10 -33.86 -20.99
CA THR A 549 4.36 -33.25 -22.10
C THR A 549 4.83 -31.83 -22.43
N GLY A 550 5.57 -31.19 -21.52
CA GLY A 550 5.94 -29.79 -21.60
C GLY A 550 4.74 -28.83 -21.46
N SER A 551 3.60 -29.33 -20.95
CA SER A 551 2.43 -28.53 -20.63
C SER A 551 2.50 -27.95 -19.22
N VAL A 552 1.64 -26.97 -18.92
CA VAL A 552 1.54 -26.37 -17.58
C VAL A 552 0.09 -26.38 -17.14
N ALA A 553 -0.22 -27.02 -16.01
CA ALA A 553 -1.52 -26.86 -15.37
C ALA A 553 -1.52 -25.53 -14.59
N VAL A 554 -2.55 -24.71 -14.82
CA VAL A 554 -2.66 -23.35 -14.30
C VAL A 554 -3.91 -23.23 -13.46
N GLN A 555 -3.78 -22.56 -12.32
CA GLN A 555 -4.90 -22.08 -11.54
C GLN A 555 -4.77 -20.57 -11.31
N LEU A 556 -5.75 -19.82 -11.80
CA LEU A 556 -5.87 -18.37 -11.61
C LEU A 556 -6.91 -18.11 -10.54
N LEU A 557 -6.55 -17.33 -9.51
CA LEU A 557 -7.45 -16.88 -8.47
C LEU A 557 -7.66 -15.37 -8.59
N ASN A 558 -8.91 -14.92 -8.72
CA ASN A 558 -9.26 -13.51 -8.76
C ASN A 558 -9.23 -12.91 -7.35
N GLN A 559 -8.27 -12.05 -7.06
CA GLN A 559 -8.17 -11.33 -5.78
C GLN A 559 -8.29 -9.81 -5.95
N THR A 560 -9.00 -9.37 -6.97
CA THR A 560 -9.16 -7.94 -7.28
C THR A 560 -10.28 -7.26 -6.49
N GLY A 561 -11.08 -8.04 -5.73
CA GLY A 561 -12.22 -7.55 -4.95
C GLY A 561 -13.53 -7.39 -5.74
N GLY A 562 -13.50 -7.48 -7.08
CA GLY A 562 -14.66 -7.44 -7.96
C GLY A 562 -14.65 -8.58 -8.96
N ALA A 563 -15.73 -8.74 -9.74
CA ALA A 563 -15.76 -9.74 -10.79
C ALA A 563 -14.84 -9.34 -11.96
N LEU A 564 -14.25 -10.32 -12.63
CA LEU A 564 -13.47 -10.15 -13.84
C LEU A 564 -14.24 -10.73 -15.02
N ARG A 565 -14.32 -9.99 -16.12
CA ARG A 565 -14.85 -10.47 -17.39
C ARG A 565 -13.69 -10.81 -18.32
N ILE A 566 -13.61 -12.07 -18.74
CA ILE A 566 -12.51 -12.65 -19.50
C ILE A 566 -13.03 -13.01 -20.90
N PRO A 567 -12.95 -12.10 -21.89
CA PRO A 567 -13.38 -12.39 -23.26
C PRO A 567 -12.35 -13.22 -24.04
N ALA A 568 -11.06 -13.06 -23.74
CA ALA A 568 -9.97 -13.82 -24.32
C ALA A 568 -8.82 -13.93 -23.33
N LEU A 569 -8.04 -15.01 -23.47
CA LEU A 569 -6.81 -15.21 -22.70
C LEU A 569 -5.76 -15.87 -23.61
N PRO A 570 -5.10 -15.11 -24.49
CA PRO A 570 -3.98 -15.62 -25.26
C PRO A 570 -2.87 -16.10 -24.33
N VAL A 571 -2.29 -17.27 -24.64
CA VAL A 571 -1.29 -17.92 -23.80
C VAL A 571 -0.05 -18.34 -24.61
N TRP A 572 1.09 -18.28 -23.94
CA TRP A 572 2.37 -18.79 -24.43
C TRP A 572 3.02 -19.63 -23.34
N LEU A 573 3.96 -20.47 -23.76
CA LEU A 573 4.88 -21.14 -22.85
C LEU A 573 6.27 -20.58 -23.04
N SER A 574 6.94 -20.25 -21.94
CA SER A 574 8.34 -19.81 -21.93
C SER A 574 9.21 -20.91 -21.33
N ARG A 575 10.37 -21.17 -21.95
CA ARG A 575 11.39 -22.10 -21.43
C ARG A 575 12.76 -21.66 -21.93
N ASP A 576 13.70 -21.45 -21.02
CA ASP A 576 15.08 -21.03 -21.31
C ASP A 576 15.18 -19.80 -22.23
N GLY A 577 14.26 -18.84 -22.06
CA GLY A 577 14.20 -17.61 -22.86
C GLY A 577 13.58 -17.78 -24.26
N LEU A 578 13.16 -18.99 -24.63
CA LEU A 578 12.37 -19.25 -25.84
C LEU A 578 10.88 -19.25 -25.48
N MET A 579 10.09 -18.49 -26.25
CA MET A 579 8.64 -18.40 -26.09
C MET A 579 7.94 -19.10 -27.24
N LEU A 580 6.99 -19.98 -26.93
CA LEU A 580 6.26 -20.80 -27.89
C LEU A 580 4.76 -20.54 -27.75
N ALA A 581 4.06 -20.42 -28.89
CA ALA A 581 2.61 -20.24 -28.90
C ALA A 581 1.91 -21.45 -28.25
N ALA A 582 0.92 -21.18 -27.42
CA ALA A 582 0.21 -22.22 -26.69
C ALA A 582 -1.30 -22.10 -26.87
N ARG A 583 -2.01 -23.17 -26.50
CA ARG A 583 -3.48 -23.20 -26.43
C ARG A 583 -3.93 -23.63 -25.05
N THR A 584 -5.13 -23.24 -24.67
CA THR A 584 -5.78 -23.68 -23.45
C THR A 584 -6.57 -24.97 -23.69
N GLU A 585 -6.57 -25.86 -22.70
CA GLU A 585 -7.44 -27.04 -22.60
C GLU A 585 -8.20 -26.98 -21.28
N GLY A 586 -9.50 -27.26 -21.32
CA GLY A 586 -10.40 -27.14 -20.15
C GLY A 586 -10.93 -25.73 -19.90
N LEU A 587 -10.58 -24.75 -20.74
CA LEU A 587 -11.13 -23.39 -20.71
C LEU A 587 -11.78 -23.07 -22.06
N ASP A 588 -13.10 -22.85 -22.05
CA ASP A 588 -13.88 -22.40 -23.21
C ASP A 588 -14.11 -20.88 -23.11
N LEU A 589 -13.57 -20.14 -24.07
CA LEU A 589 -13.75 -18.68 -24.22
C LEU A 589 -14.51 -18.34 -25.51
N SER A 590 -15.32 -19.28 -26.04
CA SER A 590 -16.24 -19.00 -27.14
C SER A 590 -17.27 -17.92 -26.77
N GLN A 591 -17.53 -17.75 -25.47
CA GLN A 591 -18.21 -16.61 -24.87
C GLN A 591 -17.35 -16.04 -23.71
N PRO A 592 -17.48 -14.74 -23.38
CA PRO A 592 -16.77 -14.18 -22.24
C PRO A 592 -17.13 -14.89 -20.94
N VAL A 593 -16.10 -15.29 -20.17
CA VAL A 593 -16.27 -15.91 -18.85
C VAL A 593 -16.30 -14.82 -17.78
N GLU A 594 -17.27 -14.89 -16.88
CA GLU A 594 -17.31 -14.06 -15.67
C GLU A 594 -16.73 -14.85 -14.49
N LEU A 595 -15.68 -14.31 -13.89
CA LEU A 595 -15.03 -14.86 -12.71
C LEU A 595 -15.33 -13.97 -11.51
N PRO A 596 -16.15 -14.41 -10.54
CA PRO A 596 -16.49 -13.59 -9.37
C PRO A 596 -15.24 -13.27 -8.52
N ALA A 597 -15.38 -12.32 -7.59
CA ALA A 597 -14.36 -12.08 -6.58
C ALA A 597 -14.05 -13.39 -5.81
N ASP A 598 -12.76 -13.66 -5.56
CA ASP A 598 -12.24 -14.89 -4.99
C ASP A 598 -12.53 -16.17 -5.80
N GLY A 599 -13.08 -16.03 -7.00
CA GLY A 599 -13.31 -17.11 -7.95
C GLY A 599 -12.01 -17.69 -8.50
N GLN A 600 -12.04 -18.97 -8.82
CA GLN A 600 -10.90 -19.70 -9.39
C GLN A 600 -11.19 -20.21 -10.80
N LEU A 601 -10.18 -20.15 -11.66
CA LEU A 601 -10.20 -20.69 -13.00
C LEU A 601 -9.02 -21.66 -13.18
N GLY A 602 -9.33 -22.94 -13.42
CA GLY A 602 -8.33 -23.99 -13.64
C GLY A 602 -8.35 -24.48 -15.09
N PHE A 603 -7.17 -24.56 -15.71
CA PHE A 603 -7.01 -25.07 -17.08
C PHE A 603 -5.58 -25.54 -17.35
N ARG A 604 -5.34 -26.17 -18.49
CA ARG A 604 -3.99 -26.57 -18.93
C ARG A 604 -3.56 -25.75 -20.12
N VAL A 605 -2.29 -25.34 -20.13
CA VAL A 605 -1.63 -24.66 -21.24
C VAL A 605 -0.76 -25.67 -21.97
N LEU A 606 -1.07 -25.91 -23.25
CA LEU A 606 -0.37 -26.88 -24.08
C LEU A 606 0.36 -26.18 -25.21
N PRO A 607 1.59 -26.60 -25.54
CA PRO A 607 2.28 -26.07 -26.70
C PRO A 607 1.51 -26.43 -27.99
N THR A 608 1.43 -25.49 -28.94
CA THR A 608 0.83 -25.79 -30.26
C THR A 608 1.79 -26.55 -31.18
N GLU A 609 3.10 -26.45 -30.90
CA GLU A 609 4.17 -27.11 -31.62
C GLU A 609 5.15 -27.76 -30.62
N PRO A 610 5.82 -28.86 -30.96
CA PRO A 610 6.79 -29.47 -30.05
C PRO A 610 7.96 -28.51 -29.73
N TRP A 611 8.52 -28.63 -28.53
CA TRP A 611 9.71 -27.85 -28.15
C TRP A 611 10.89 -28.14 -29.10
N PRO A 612 11.64 -27.11 -29.52
CA PRO A 612 12.85 -27.31 -30.30
C PRO A 612 13.86 -28.18 -29.54
N ALA A 613 14.56 -29.07 -30.27
CA ALA A 613 15.57 -29.96 -29.68
C ALA A 613 16.77 -29.22 -29.03
N THR A 614 16.91 -27.92 -29.28
CA THR A 614 17.91 -27.05 -28.66
C THR A 614 17.59 -26.69 -27.20
N VAL A 615 16.36 -26.96 -26.74
CA VAL A 615 15.92 -26.69 -25.37
C VAL A 615 15.96 -27.99 -24.58
N ALA A 616 16.58 -27.97 -23.40
CA ALA A 616 16.72 -29.17 -22.59
C ALA A 616 15.33 -29.69 -22.16
N PRO A 617 15.05 -31.01 -22.23
CA PRO A 617 13.78 -31.55 -21.77
C PRO A 617 13.55 -31.37 -20.26
N THR A 618 14.63 -31.15 -19.51
CA THR A 618 14.63 -31.00 -18.05
C THR A 618 14.31 -29.59 -17.57
N SER A 619 14.27 -28.59 -18.44
CA SER A 619 13.88 -27.24 -18.04
C SER A 619 12.37 -27.12 -17.94
N VAL A 620 11.94 -26.46 -16.87
CA VAL A 620 10.54 -26.34 -16.50
C VAL A 620 9.91 -25.21 -17.32
N PRO A 621 8.81 -25.45 -18.07
CA PRO A 621 8.12 -24.40 -18.80
C PRO A 621 7.26 -23.55 -17.85
N ASP A 622 7.21 -22.25 -18.09
CA ASP A 622 6.33 -21.29 -17.41
C ASP A 622 5.20 -20.84 -18.36
N ALA A 623 4.00 -20.61 -17.82
CA ALA A 623 2.88 -20.08 -18.60
C ALA A 623 2.86 -18.55 -18.58
N VAL A 624 2.69 -17.95 -19.77
CA VAL A 624 2.60 -16.50 -19.96
C VAL A 624 1.22 -16.15 -20.51
N PHE A 625 0.58 -15.13 -19.96
CA PHE A 625 -0.81 -14.74 -20.29
C PHE A 625 -0.86 -13.30 -20.81
N ASP A 626 -1.63 -13.06 -21.87
CA ASP A 626 -2.02 -11.71 -22.28
C ASP A 626 -3.36 -11.34 -21.60
N THR A 627 -3.28 -10.54 -20.55
CA THR A 627 -4.44 -10.08 -19.78
C THR A 627 -5.06 -8.79 -20.30
N SER A 628 -4.56 -8.25 -21.42
CA SER A 628 -4.98 -6.93 -21.93
C SER A 628 -6.46 -6.83 -22.31
N SER A 629 -7.12 -7.96 -22.57
CA SER A 629 -8.54 -8.00 -22.91
C SER A 629 -9.47 -8.17 -21.71
N ILE A 630 -8.93 -8.44 -20.52
CA ILE A 630 -9.70 -8.69 -19.30
C ILE A 630 -10.13 -7.36 -18.69
N THR A 631 -11.40 -7.25 -18.34
CA THR A 631 -11.95 -6.05 -17.70
C THR A 631 -12.47 -6.37 -16.31
N ALA A 632 -12.16 -5.51 -15.34
CA ALA A 632 -12.80 -5.57 -14.03
C ALA A 632 -14.22 -5.03 -14.10
N VAL A 633 -15.12 -5.61 -13.32
CA VAL A 633 -16.47 -5.12 -13.06
C VAL A 633 -16.46 -4.53 -11.65
N PRO A 634 -16.36 -3.20 -11.51
CA PRO A 634 -16.30 -2.55 -10.20
C PRO A 634 -17.56 -2.81 -9.38
N ASP A 635 -17.37 -3.22 -8.12
CA ASP A 635 -18.41 -3.27 -7.10
C ASP A 635 -18.23 -2.07 -6.16
N ALA A 636 -19.17 -1.14 -6.19
CA ALA A 636 -19.08 0.11 -5.43
C ALA A 636 -18.92 -0.13 -3.92
N LYS A 637 -19.65 -1.09 -3.38
CA LYS A 637 -19.64 -1.38 -1.94
C LYS A 637 -18.31 -2.03 -1.55
N ALA A 638 -17.89 -3.05 -2.29
CA ALA A 638 -16.63 -3.75 -2.01
C ALA A 638 -15.42 -2.82 -2.16
N LEU A 639 -15.41 -1.96 -3.18
CA LEU A 639 -14.33 -1.00 -3.41
C LEU A 639 -14.30 0.08 -2.33
N PHE A 640 -15.45 0.58 -1.89
CA PHE A 640 -15.48 1.52 -0.78
C PHE A 640 -14.90 0.88 0.49
N GLU A 641 -15.35 -0.32 0.86
CA GLU A 641 -14.84 -1.04 2.04
C GLU A 641 -13.32 -1.32 1.97
N GLN A 642 -12.74 -1.38 0.77
CA GLN A 642 -11.31 -1.61 0.55
C GLN A 642 -10.46 -0.33 0.52
N THR A 643 -11.04 0.80 0.10
CA THR A 643 -10.32 2.06 -0.15
C THR A 643 -10.53 3.08 0.95
N PHE A 644 -11.59 2.96 1.75
CA PHE A 644 -11.84 3.88 2.85
C PHE A 644 -11.06 3.49 4.10
N ASP A 645 -10.47 4.47 4.79
CA ASP A 645 -9.84 4.20 6.09
C ASP A 645 -10.92 3.95 7.16
N ASN A 646 -10.95 2.73 7.69
CA ASN A 646 -11.88 2.30 8.74
C ASN A 646 -11.41 2.65 10.16
N SER A 647 -10.29 3.38 10.31
CA SER A 647 -9.73 3.76 11.61
C SER A 647 -10.50 4.87 12.34
N VAL A 648 -11.34 5.62 11.61
CA VAL A 648 -12.20 6.71 12.15
C VAL A 648 -13.66 6.25 12.17
N ALA A 649 -14.44 6.71 13.16
CA ALA A 649 -15.87 6.44 13.24
C ALA A 649 -16.58 6.90 11.96
N GLN A 650 -17.15 5.96 11.21
CA GLN A 650 -17.78 6.19 9.91
C GLN A 650 -19.21 6.70 10.04
N GLU A 651 -19.43 7.66 10.93
CA GLU A 651 -20.74 8.27 11.15
C GLU A 651 -20.67 9.73 10.73
N THR A 652 -21.70 10.19 10.04
CA THR A 652 -21.98 11.61 9.84
C THR A 652 -23.30 11.96 10.53
N ALA A 653 -23.48 13.24 10.86
CA ALA A 653 -24.69 13.72 11.50
C ALA A 653 -25.71 14.12 10.44
N ARG A 654 -26.94 13.66 10.61
CA ARG A 654 -28.09 14.03 9.80
C ARG A 654 -29.15 14.70 10.67
N ALA A 655 -29.61 15.88 10.26
CA ALA A 655 -30.71 16.58 10.89
C ALA A 655 -32.05 15.89 10.53
N ILE A 656 -32.76 15.37 11.53
CA ILE A 656 -34.11 14.81 11.38
C ILE A 656 -35.10 15.71 12.11
N THR A 657 -36.10 16.21 11.40
CA THR A 657 -37.21 16.94 12.01
C THR A 657 -38.31 15.97 12.38
N VAL A 658 -38.70 15.94 13.65
CA VAL A 658 -39.83 15.13 14.13
C VAL A 658 -40.95 16.07 14.51
N MET A 659 -42.16 15.81 13.99
CA MET A 659 -43.32 16.65 14.27
C MET A 659 -44.60 15.86 14.52
N THR A 660 -45.54 16.51 15.20
CA THR A 660 -46.88 16.01 15.50
C THR A 660 -47.87 17.16 15.49
N ASP A 661 -49.16 16.88 15.36
CA ASP A 661 -50.21 17.90 15.40
C ASP A 661 -50.91 17.95 16.75
N ALA A 662 -51.33 19.15 17.16
CA ALA A 662 -52.07 19.35 18.40
C ALA A 662 -53.37 18.53 18.42
N GLU A 663 -54.06 18.43 17.27
CA GLU A 663 -55.26 17.61 17.12
C GLU A 663 -54.94 16.13 17.32
N VAL A 664 -53.80 15.64 16.84
CA VAL A 664 -53.40 14.24 17.01
C VAL A 664 -53.14 13.91 18.47
N LEU A 665 -52.47 14.80 19.20
CA LEU A 665 -52.27 14.64 20.65
C LEU A 665 -53.60 14.68 21.43
N ALA A 666 -54.55 15.48 20.96
CA ALA A 666 -55.89 15.64 21.54
C ALA A 666 -56.92 14.60 21.06
N SER A 667 -56.65 13.86 19.97
CA SER A 667 -57.59 12.98 19.25
C SER A 667 -57.85 11.67 20.00
N ALA A 668 -58.44 11.76 21.18
CA ALA A 668 -58.84 10.60 21.95
C ALA A 668 -60.36 10.38 21.86
N GLN A 669 -60.79 9.20 21.43
CA GLN A 669 -62.20 8.78 21.54
C GLN A 669 -62.65 8.61 23.01
N ALA A 670 -61.70 8.56 23.96
CA ALA A 670 -61.92 8.51 25.40
C ALA A 670 -60.78 9.24 26.14
N PRO A 671 -61.04 9.97 27.26
CA PRO A 671 -60.05 10.85 27.91
C PRO A 671 -58.81 10.15 28.47
N ASP A 672 -58.90 8.85 28.74
CA ASP A 672 -57.80 7.97 29.17
C ASP A 672 -56.84 7.57 28.03
N LYS A 673 -57.25 7.79 26.77
CA LYS A 673 -56.46 7.56 25.55
C LYS A 673 -55.88 8.84 24.93
N ALA A 674 -56.03 9.99 25.58
CA ALA A 674 -55.38 11.23 25.14
C ALA A 674 -53.86 11.09 25.25
N ILE A 675 -53.13 11.51 24.22
CA ILE A 675 -51.68 11.38 24.19
C ILE A 675 -51.09 12.57 24.95
N ARG A 676 -50.36 12.29 26.03
CA ARG A 676 -49.67 13.31 26.81
C ARG A 676 -48.30 13.64 26.22
N LEU A 677 -47.60 12.61 25.75
CA LEU A 677 -46.21 12.70 25.32
C LEU A 677 -45.91 11.63 24.28
N VAL A 678 -45.17 12.00 23.24
CA VAL A 678 -44.53 11.06 22.32
C VAL A 678 -43.02 11.19 22.46
N ILE A 679 -42.35 10.07 22.71
CA ILE A 679 -40.89 10.00 22.80
C ILE A 679 -40.39 9.22 21.59
N ILE A 680 -39.50 9.82 20.81
CA ILE A 680 -38.78 9.13 19.73
C ILE A 680 -37.34 8.96 20.16
N GLU A 681 -36.86 7.73 20.14
CA GLU A 681 -35.46 7.40 20.46
C GLU A 681 -34.76 6.95 19.18
N PHE A 682 -33.58 7.49 18.94
CA PHE A 682 -32.69 7.12 17.84
C PHE A 682 -31.46 6.38 18.39
N ARG A 683 -30.78 5.64 17.53
CA ARG A 683 -29.45 5.08 17.86
C ARG A 683 -28.46 6.22 18.17
N GLY A 684 -27.46 5.95 19.00
CA GLY A 684 -26.53 6.98 19.50
C GLY A 684 -27.05 7.80 20.68
N ASN A 685 -28.05 7.29 21.42
CA ASN A 685 -28.64 7.91 22.62
C ASN A 685 -29.24 9.30 22.39
N LYS A 686 -29.75 9.55 21.18
CA LYS A 686 -30.49 10.78 20.85
C LYS A 686 -31.99 10.54 20.99
N SER A 687 -32.73 11.52 21.50
CA SER A 687 -34.18 11.39 21.66
C SER A 687 -34.91 12.72 21.48
N VAL A 688 -36.09 12.67 20.89
CA VAL A 688 -37.01 13.78 20.73
C VAL A 688 -38.24 13.56 21.62
N ARG A 689 -38.76 14.63 22.22
CA ARG A 689 -39.95 14.58 23.08
C ARG A 689 -40.97 15.60 22.63
N LEU A 690 -42.09 15.13 22.11
CA LEU A 690 -43.19 15.97 21.64
C LEU A 690 -44.37 15.94 22.60
N SER A 691 -44.95 17.11 22.85
CA SER A 691 -46.09 17.33 23.74
C SER A 691 -46.95 18.49 23.21
N ALA A 692 -48.09 18.77 23.86
CA ALA A 692 -48.93 19.90 23.49
C ALA A 692 -48.21 21.27 23.52
N SER A 693 -47.10 21.39 24.25
CA SER A 693 -46.28 22.62 24.30
C SER A 693 -45.08 22.61 23.35
N LYS A 694 -44.79 21.48 22.70
CA LYS A 694 -43.66 21.29 21.79
C LYS A 694 -44.04 20.26 20.73
N LEU A 695 -44.53 20.76 19.60
CA LEU A 695 -45.06 19.95 18.50
C LEU A 695 -44.00 19.53 17.48
N GLU A 696 -42.84 20.17 17.49
CA GLU A 696 -41.75 19.94 16.55
C GLU A 696 -40.39 20.02 17.26
N GLU A 697 -39.46 19.18 16.83
CA GLU A 697 -38.06 19.22 17.25
C GLU A 697 -37.14 18.60 16.18
N THR A 698 -36.05 19.28 15.87
CA THR A 698 -34.98 18.75 15.02
C THR A 698 -33.89 18.12 15.88
N VAL A 699 -33.40 16.94 15.47
CA VAL A 699 -32.32 16.22 16.16
C VAL A 699 -31.27 15.75 15.16
N GLU A 700 -30.00 15.88 15.53
CA GLU A 700 -28.87 15.33 14.79
C GLU A 700 -28.70 13.84 15.13
N VAL A 701 -28.90 12.98 14.13
CA VAL A 701 -28.83 11.53 14.25
C VAL A 701 -27.60 11.01 13.51
N PRO A 702 -26.80 10.12 14.12
CA PRO A 702 -25.69 9.49 13.41
C PRO A 702 -26.23 8.56 12.31
N VAL A 703 -25.73 8.73 11.09
CA VAL A 703 -25.96 7.85 9.95
C VAL A 703 -24.64 7.32 9.41
N ALA A 704 -24.64 6.11 8.85
CA ALA A 704 -23.44 5.54 8.27
C ALA A 704 -22.97 6.39 7.09
N LEU A 705 -21.72 6.86 7.14
CA LEU A 705 -21.12 7.69 6.11
C LEU A 705 -21.16 6.99 4.74
N MET A 706 -20.99 5.67 4.73
CA MET A 706 -21.20 4.80 3.55
C MET A 706 -22.56 5.02 2.88
N ASP A 707 -23.65 5.06 3.64
CA ASP A 707 -25.01 5.19 3.09
C ASP A 707 -25.22 6.57 2.45
N VAL A 708 -24.61 7.60 3.04
CA VAL A 708 -24.63 8.96 2.51
C VAL A 708 -23.78 9.07 1.24
N LEU A 709 -22.60 8.44 1.21
CA LEU A 709 -21.67 8.57 0.09
C LEU A 709 -22.05 7.73 -1.12
N LEU A 710 -22.70 6.57 -0.93
CA LEU A 710 -23.13 5.70 -2.02
C LEU A 710 -24.51 6.07 -2.62
N ARG A 711 -25.31 6.91 -1.96
CA ARG A 711 -26.68 7.22 -2.39
C ARG A 711 -26.90 8.71 -2.54
N ARG A 712 -26.99 9.19 -3.80
CA ARG A 712 -27.22 10.60 -4.12
C ARG A 712 -28.55 11.16 -3.58
N ASP A 713 -29.57 10.31 -3.48
CA ASP A 713 -30.95 10.76 -3.19
C ASP A 713 -31.38 10.51 -1.74
N THR A 714 -30.51 9.89 -0.92
CA THR A 714 -30.82 9.61 0.48
C THR A 714 -29.68 10.07 1.36
N GLU A 715 -29.97 10.88 2.37
CA GLU A 715 -29.00 11.31 3.39
C GLU A 715 -28.67 10.18 4.40
N GLY A 716 -28.82 8.91 4.01
CA GLY A 716 -28.56 7.73 4.85
C GLY A 716 -29.77 7.25 5.66
N GLN A 717 -29.76 5.96 6.04
CA GLN A 717 -30.81 5.36 6.86
C GLN A 717 -30.51 5.54 8.36
N TYR A 718 -31.56 5.76 9.15
CA TYR A 718 -31.50 5.77 10.60
C TYR A 718 -32.50 4.79 11.20
N GLU A 719 -32.20 4.33 12.43
CA GLU A 719 -33.12 3.53 13.22
C GLU A 719 -33.76 4.38 14.31
N PHE A 720 -35.07 4.23 14.49
CA PHE A 720 -35.84 4.88 15.56
C PHE A 720 -36.82 3.92 16.20
N ARG A 721 -37.24 4.22 17.44
CA ARG A 721 -38.41 3.60 18.07
C ARG A 721 -39.24 4.68 18.76
N GLN A 722 -40.53 4.41 18.89
CA GLN A 722 -41.50 5.33 19.46
C GLN A 722 -42.06 4.80 20.77
N THR A 723 -42.25 5.69 21.73
CA THR A 723 -43.03 5.44 22.94
C THR A 723 -44.10 6.51 23.10
N VAL A 724 -45.36 6.09 23.07
CA VAL A 724 -46.54 6.94 23.33
C VAL A 724 -46.93 6.81 24.79
N VAL A 725 -47.03 7.94 25.48
CA VAL A 725 -47.48 8.01 26.88
C VAL A 725 -48.84 8.68 26.91
N PHE A 726 -49.85 7.94 27.37
CA PHE A 726 -51.22 8.44 27.48
C PHE A 726 -51.42 9.26 28.76
N ALA A 727 -52.48 10.06 28.81
CA ALA A 727 -52.87 10.86 29.97
C ALA A 727 -53.15 9.98 31.21
N SER A 728 -53.58 8.73 31.00
CA SER A 728 -53.73 7.70 32.04
C SER A 728 -52.42 7.20 32.65
N GLY A 729 -51.26 7.54 32.04
CA GLY A 729 -49.95 7.02 32.42
C GLY A 729 -49.59 5.68 31.77
N ALA A 730 -50.52 5.06 31.03
CA ALA A 730 -50.22 3.89 30.20
C ALA A 730 -49.20 4.25 29.13
N GLN A 731 -48.30 3.32 28.83
CA GLN A 731 -47.26 3.48 27.81
C GLN A 731 -47.41 2.40 26.74
N GLN A 732 -47.28 2.81 25.49
CA GLN A 732 -47.18 1.92 24.35
C GLN A 732 -45.87 2.20 23.64
N SER A 733 -45.01 1.19 23.54
CA SER A 733 -43.70 1.28 22.90
C SER A 733 -43.63 0.33 21.72
N ASP A 734 -43.05 0.80 20.62
CA ASP A 734 -42.85 0.04 19.41
C ASP A 734 -41.40 -0.51 19.33
N GLY A 735 -41.20 -1.53 18.48
CA GLY A 735 -39.86 -2.02 18.15
C GLY A 735 -39.04 -1.01 17.35
N TRP A 736 -37.74 -1.26 17.21
CA TRP A 736 -36.86 -0.50 16.31
C TRP A 736 -37.32 -0.61 14.86
N ARG A 737 -37.39 0.52 14.17
CA ARG A 737 -37.79 0.67 12.76
C ARG A 737 -36.72 1.45 12.00
N LYS A 738 -36.67 1.29 10.69
CA LYS A 738 -35.76 2.02 9.79
C LYS A 738 -36.53 3.07 9.00
N SER A 739 -35.91 4.23 8.77
CA SER A 739 -36.41 5.26 7.84
C SER A 739 -35.25 6.04 7.24
N ASP A 740 -35.50 6.72 6.14
CA ASP A 740 -34.61 7.62 5.41
C ASP A 740 -35.25 9.01 5.21
N LEU A 741 -36.40 9.30 5.84
CA LEU A 741 -37.11 10.57 5.72
C LEU A 741 -36.43 11.66 6.56
N GLY A 742 -36.24 12.85 6.00
CA GLY A 742 -35.77 14.02 6.78
C GLY A 742 -36.84 14.59 7.74
N LEU A 743 -38.09 14.18 7.54
CA LEU A 743 -39.26 14.60 8.29
C LEU A 743 -40.06 13.38 8.79
N LEU A 744 -40.20 13.24 10.10
CA LEU A 744 -40.93 12.15 10.74
C LEU A 744 -42.20 12.66 11.44
N PHE A 745 -43.37 12.38 10.87
CA PHE A 745 -44.66 12.64 11.52
C PHE A 745 -45.01 11.54 12.53
N VAL A 746 -45.37 11.92 13.75
CA VAL A 746 -45.67 10.98 14.85
C VAL A 746 -47.02 11.27 15.52
N PRO A 747 -47.72 10.27 16.09
CA PRO A 747 -47.33 8.87 16.21
C PRO A 747 -47.32 8.16 14.85
N PHE A 748 -46.21 7.50 14.55
CA PHE A 748 -45.99 6.85 13.26
C PHE A 748 -46.72 5.51 13.23
N THR A 749 -47.88 5.46 12.58
CA THR A 749 -48.63 4.23 12.29
C THR A 749 -48.21 3.70 10.92
N GLY A 750 -47.02 3.11 10.82
CA GLY A 750 -46.56 2.52 9.55
C GLY A 750 -47.52 1.40 9.11
N GLY A 751 -48.01 1.49 7.87
CA GLY A 751 -48.65 0.39 7.16
C GLY A 751 -47.66 -0.73 6.81
N ASN A 752 -48.20 -1.94 6.58
CA ASN A 752 -47.48 -3.13 6.14
C ASN A 752 -46.47 -2.88 5.02
#